data_AF-A0A0P7CHW4-F1
#
_entry.id   AF-A0A0P7CHW4-F1
#
_cell.length_a   1.000
_cell.length_b   1.000
_cell.length_c   1.000
_cell.angle_alpha   90.00
_cell.angle_beta   90.00
_cell.angle_gamma   90.00
#
_symmetry.space_group_name_H-M   'P 1'
#
loop_
_entity.id
_entity.type
_entity.pdbx_description
1 polymer ?
#
loop_
_entity_poly.entity_id
_entity_poly.type
_entity_poly.pdbx_seq_one_letter_code
_entity_poly.pdbx_strand_id
1 'polypeptide(L)'
;MPDPANIDPDATKILGPGGPSHPPGWPRAPHGSTSQHAPRTWGGPPPDQTGRPAGSGGNRPGPGGQAGGPAGSGAADRSGEGGGPGSSGRPAGPGEPAASDRSGGRPLTRRGLITGAAGLGALAAGGAAAWRLTGGGSDGQQWWPGNPDLPVRADGSTPAPTTASKLPTGMLTIFGAPGSFGGLDASSPIGVVEVPGWGFGPGQAAFMSAVAADGTVLIGTTPFTDDQSALTGTGMELGLFEPGTRRFTRMVVPSSTGRQTQPRTDPLFHGIGGGDISDVIVVPAPAGEQGERAVFVSLMPYYFWDVRTYGQLPAFGQLRRGGADGAWGYEPDLSRTGDALAGSTEPWVAATAFPAGTNGQPRSARGMTSIARLPRSGHLVVAQYLGTGKGGTDNGALLVLDLDGRVRAFWQYPQVRPLGVELVVNPREVAADPTSEPDDERFVLICDVRDTNHRTQPFPIQEFSYQASTGRITPRSTAVRAVQDGSRMETAAFGADGTLYVARTKADGLRADKLAVYPRIGRERGLVSRTPATGNWPVDSWGRDNPADFLVPGTDRGGLVRSLTIDPVTGAVLLGGLDGLVTAVRPAGSGSRMTFRTLDPVDVGLDRLRGPSTRYVGLRRGAVDAQRRTLWLPVNQMVLDGIRWPYPPFKLDQWLLGLNLDFLLEG
;
A
#
# COMPACT_ATOMS: atom_id res chain seq x y z
N MET A 1 50.58 3.76 7.84
CA MET A 1 51.81 3.71 8.66
C MET A 1 52.52 5.04 8.51
N PRO A 2 53.13 5.61 9.56
CA PRO A 2 52.77 5.44 10.97
C PRO A 2 52.70 6.79 11.75
N ASP A 3 52.00 6.76 12.88
CA ASP A 3 52.18 7.66 14.04
C ASP A 3 53.36 7.10 14.90
N PRO A 4 53.80 7.63 16.08
CA PRO A 4 53.23 8.71 16.91
C PRO A 4 54.27 9.69 17.54
N ALA A 5 53.81 10.58 18.43
CA ALA A 5 54.64 11.31 19.39
C ALA A 5 54.11 11.19 20.84
N ASN A 6 55.05 11.30 21.78
CA ASN A 6 55.05 10.82 23.18
C ASN A 6 54.54 11.87 24.23
N ILE A 7 53.92 11.39 25.34
CA ILE A 7 54.32 11.57 26.79
C ILE A 7 54.52 13.02 27.35
N ASP A 8 54.14 13.46 28.57
CA ASP A 8 53.52 12.90 29.81
C ASP A 8 52.83 14.04 30.67
N PRO A 9 52.33 13.82 31.93
CA PRO A 9 51.38 14.72 32.63
C PRO A 9 51.93 15.41 33.92
N ASP A 10 51.05 15.62 34.94
CA ASP A 10 51.26 16.13 36.31
C ASP A 10 51.50 17.67 36.50
N ALA A 11 51.08 18.34 37.58
CA ALA A 11 50.22 17.97 38.72
C ALA A 11 49.81 19.18 39.63
N THR A 12 48.66 19.10 40.33
CA THR A 12 48.31 19.76 41.64
C THR A 12 48.23 21.31 41.72
N LYS A 13 47.58 22.00 42.69
CA LYS A 13 46.63 21.75 43.82
C LYS A 13 46.13 23.12 44.35
N ILE A 14 44.84 23.32 44.70
CA ILE A 14 44.41 24.12 45.89
C ILE A 14 43.07 23.57 46.47
N LEU A 15 43.19 22.97 47.67
CA LEU A 15 42.31 22.88 48.86
C LEU A 15 40.76 23.08 48.81
N GLY A 16 40.03 22.15 49.45
CA GLY A 16 38.72 22.35 50.11
C GLY A 16 38.87 22.75 51.60
N PRO A 17 37.95 22.45 52.57
CA PRO A 17 36.88 21.42 52.56
C PRO A 17 35.51 21.82 53.21
N GLY A 18 34.54 20.88 53.30
CA GLY A 18 33.49 20.91 54.36
C GLY A 18 32.05 20.43 54.00
N GLY A 19 31.65 19.24 54.47
CA GLY A 19 30.23 18.86 54.73
C GLY A 19 30.04 18.56 56.25
N PRO A 20 29.00 17.84 56.75
CA PRO A 20 27.89 17.14 56.06
C PRO A 20 26.48 17.17 56.76
N SER A 21 25.50 16.44 56.20
CA SER A 21 24.32 15.75 56.85
C SER A 21 23.04 16.50 57.37
N HIS A 22 21.88 15.82 57.19
CA HIS A 22 20.45 16.14 57.50
C HIS A 22 20.03 15.93 59.00
N PRO A 23 18.73 15.95 59.46
CA PRO A 23 17.36 16.17 58.88
C PRO A 23 16.50 17.16 59.75
N PRO A 24 15.15 17.07 60.00
CA PRO A 24 13.94 16.49 59.33
C PRO A 24 12.72 17.48 59.19
N GLY A 25 11.50 17.02 58.78
CA GLY A 25 10.23 17.79 59.01
C GLY A 25 8.96 17.47 58.16
N TRP A 26 8.16 16.49 58.61
CA TRP A 26 6.72 16.10 58.39
C TRP A 26 5.66 17.09 57.80
N PRO A 27 4.41 16.67 57.41
CA PRO A 27 3.72 15.37 57.64
C PRO A 27 3.00 14.69 56.42
N ARG A 28 2.31 13.56 56.67
CA ARG A 28 1.48 12.76 55.74
C ARG A 28 -0.03 13.09 55.81
N ALA A 29 -0.71 12.97 54.65
CA ALA A 29 -2.06 12.39 54.36
C ALA A 29 -3.32 12.82 55.17
N PRO A 30 -4.53 12.71 54.58
CA PRO A 30 -5.25 11.42 54.58
C PRO A 30 -6.01 11.05 53.28
N HIS A 31 -6.59 9.85 53.26
CA HIS A 31 -7.39 9.25 52.16
C HIS A 31 -8.85 9.75 52.08
N GLY A 32 -9.45 9.62 50.89
CA GLY A 32 -10.90 9.67 50.63
C GLY A 32 -11.17 9.62 49.11
N SER A 33 -11.36 8.44 48.51
CA SER A 33 -12.65 7.76 48.27
C SER A 33 -13.43 8.26 47.04
N THR A 34 -13.41 7.43 45.98
CA THR A 34 -14.53 7.14 45.05
C THR A 34 -15.47 8.28 44.61
N SER A 35 -15.39 8.68 43.33
CA SER A 35 -16.59 9.03 42.56
C SER A 35 -16.42 8.85 41.05
N GLN A 36 -17.44 8.22 40.47
CA GLN A 36 -17.70 8.00 39.05
C GLN A 36 -17.45 9.23 38.16
N HIS A 37 -16.93 9.02 36.94
CA HIS A 37 -17.10 9.95 35.84
C HIS A 37 -17.88 9.31 34.69
N ALA A 38 -19.13 9.73 34.56
CA ALA A 38 -19.95 9.52 33.37
C ALA A 38 -19.41 10.38 32.19
N PRO A 39 -19.63 9.96 30.93
CA PRO A 39 -19.15 10.71 29.77
C PRO A 39 -19.85 12.07 29.63
N ARG A 40 -19.07 13.13 29.42
CA ARG A 40 -19.62 14.45 29.07
C ARG A 40 -20.11 14.46 27.63
N THR A 41 -21.40 14.70 27.46
CA THR A 41 -22.04 15.03 26.18
C THR A 41 -21.47 16.33 25.62
N TRP A 42 -20.95 16.32 24.40
CA TRP A 42 -20.61 17.53 23.66
C TRP A 42 -21.84 18.08 22.93
N GLY A 43 -22.08 19.38 23.06
CA GLY A 43 -23.23 20.07 22.47
C GLY A 43 -23.08 20.27 20.95
N GLY A 44 -24.23 20.46 20.29
CA GLY A 44 -24.30 20.68 18.84
C GLY A 44 -23.82 22.06 18.37
N PRO A 45 -23.68 22.26 17.05
CA PRO A 45 -23.19 23.51 16.46
C PRO A 45 -24.26 24.63 16.44
N PRO A 46 -23.86 25.91 16.60
CA PRO A 46 -24.72 27.06 16.34
C PRO A 46 -24.87 27.36 14.82
N PRO A 47 -25.91 28.11 14.41
CA PRO A 47 -26.34 28.18 13.01
C PRO A 47 -25.68 29.28 12.16
N ASP A 48 -25.89 29.16 10.83
CA ASP A 48 -25.53 30.13 9.79
C ASP A 48 -26.00 31.57 10.07
N GLN A 49 -25.20 32.54 9.61
CA GLN A 49 -25.70 33.87 9.26
C GLN A 49 -25.21 34.31 7.88
N THR A 50 -26.17 34.61 7.01
CA THR A 50 -25.99 35.15 5.66
C THR A 50 -25.80 36.68 5.72
N GLY A 51 -24.89 37.24 4.91
CA GLY A 51 -24.55 38.67 4.99
C GLY A 51 -23.72 39.24 3.83
N ARG A 52 -24.36 39.43 2.66
CA ARG A 52 -24.02 40.46 1.66
C ARG A 52 -25.10 41.57 1.77
N PRO A 53 -24.96 42.83 1.26
CA PRO A 53 -24.26 43.21 0.01
C PRO A 53 -23.64 44.65 -0.06
N ALA A 54 -23.40 45.15 -1.29
CA ALA A 54 -22.99 46.51 -1.74
C ALA A 54 -21.53 46.93 -1.43
N GLY A 55 -20.79 47.70 -2.24
CA GLY A 55 -20.99 48.34 -3.57
C GLY A 55 -19.63 48.97 -4.03
N SER A 56 -19.48 49.78 -5.10
CA SER A 56 -20.29 50.08 -6.30
C SER A 56 -19.55 51.06 -7.24
N GLY A 57 -19.49 50.82 -8.55
CA GLY A 57 -18.93 51.73 -9.59
C GLY A 57 -17.64 51.21 -10.28
N GLY A 58 -17.35 51.49 -11.55
CA GLY A 58 -18.14 52.16 -12.59
C GLY A 58 -17.27 53.02 -13.53
N ASN A 59 -17.02 52.56 -14.77
CA ASN A 59 -16.96 53.43 -15.97
C ASN A 59 -16.80 52.66 -17.30
N ARG A 60 -17.26 53.31 -18.37
CA ARG A 60 -17.28 52.99 -19.81
C ARG A 60 -17.10 54.36 -20.55
N PRO A 61 -17.04 54.46 -21.90
CA PRO A 61 -16.64 53.51 -22.94
C PRO A 61 -15.64 54.14 -23.97
N GLY A 62 -15.27 53.42 -25.04
CA GLY A 62 -14.59 54.03 -26.22
C GLY A 62 -14.14 53.00 -27.27
N PRO A 63 -14.66 53.00 -28.53
CA PRO A 63 -14.35 51.97 -29.54
C PRO A 63 -13.62 52.48 -30.82
N GLY A 64 -12.94 51.56 -31.52
CA GLY A 64 -12.38 51.72 -32.89
C GLY A 64 -11.15 50.83 -33.10
N GLY A 65 -10.86 50.25 -34.28
CA GLY A 65 -11.62 50.18 -35.53
C GLY A 65 -10.95 49.26 -36.58
N GLN A 66 -11.77 48.74 -37.50
CA GLN A 66 -11.52 48.30 -38.88
C GLN A 66 -10.24 47.53 -39.34
N ALA A 67 -10.52 46.38 -39.97
CA ALA A 67 -10.09 45.92 -41.31
C ALA A 67 -8.62 45.54 -41.62
N GLY A 68 -8.46 44.39 -42.32
CA GLY A 68 -7.21 43.99 -42.96
C GLY A 68 -7.08 42.49 -43.27
N GLY A 69 -7.48 42.07 -44.49
CA GLY A 69 -6.94 40.88 -45.17
C GLY A 69 -6.54 41.29 -46.61
N PRO A 70 -6.25 40.37 -47.56
CA PRO A 70 -6.23 38.90 -47.46
C PRO A 70 -5.05 38.23 -48.24
N ALA A 71 -5.18 36.90 -48.43
CA ALA A 71 -4.69 36.10 -49.58
C ALA A 71 -3.19 35.72 -49.69
N GLY A 72 -2.96 34.51 -50.26
CA GLY A 72 -1.63 33.92 -50.50
C GLY A 72 -1.68 32.41 -50.78
N SER A 73 -2.28 32.01 -51.90
CA SER A 73 -2.36 30.61 -52.35
C SER A 73 -1.16 30.20 -53.23
N GLY A 74 -0.69 28.95 -53.11
CA GLY A 74 0.27 28.34 -54.04
C GLY A 74 0.19 26.81 -53.97
N ALA A 75 0.07 26.15 -55.12
CA ALA A 75 -0.15 24.71 -55.23
C ALA A 75 0.73 24.10 -56.34
N ALA A 76 0.63 22.77 -56.50
CA ALA A 76 1.14 21.93 -57.58
C ALA A 76 2.64 21.52 -57.54
N ASP A 77 3.07 20.38 -58.12
CA ASP A 77 2.44 19.08 -58.46
C ASP A 77 3.56 18.16 -59.05
N ARG A 78 3.29 16.85 -59.28
CA ARG A 78 4.04 15.88 -60.13
C ARG A 78 5.39 15.36 -59.60
N SER A 79 5.88 14.15 -59.95
CA SER A 79 5.30 12.94 -60.61
C SER A 79 6.36 11.81 -60.61
N GLY A 80 5.98 10.54 -60.68
CA GLY A 80 6.91 9.43 -60.99
C GLY A 80 6.27 8.04 -60.94
N GLU A 81 6.41 7.24 -62.01
CA GLU A 81 5.66 5.99 -62.26
C GLU A 81 6.53 4.71 -62.23
N GLY A 82 5.85 3.55 -62.25
CA GLY A 82 6.39 2.23 -62.63
C GLY A 82 6.57 1.24 -61.46
N GLY A 83 6.25 -0.05 -61.57
CA GLY A 83 5.61 -0.87 -62.61
C GLY A 83 5.63 -2.36 -62.18
N GLY A 84 4.60 -3.16 -62.52
CA GLY A 84 4.51 -4.60 -62.14
C GLY A 84 5.29 -5.54 -63.08
N PRO A 85 4.95 -6.85 -63.23
CA PRO A 85 3.81 -7.60 -62.65
C PRO A 85 4.14 -9.07 -62.20
N GLY A 86 3.14 -9.86 -61.77
CA GLY A 86 3.24 -11.35 -61.76
C GLY A 86 2.37 -12.15 -60.77
N SER A 87 1.20 -12.62 -61.25
CA SER A 87 0.62 -14.01 -61.17
C SER A 87 0.79 -14.93 -59.93
N SER A 88 -0.14 -15.81 -59.54
CA SER A 88 -1.52 -16.16 -59.97
C SER A 88 -2.09 -17.27 -59.04
N GLY A 89 -3.42 -17.42 -58.89
CA GLY A 89 -4.01 -18.59 -58.21
C GLY A 89 -5.41 -18.43 -57.57
N ARG A 90 -6.47 -18.77 -58.32
CA ARG A 90 -7.87 -19.01 -57.86
C ARG A 90 -8.15 -20.55 -57.91
N PRO A 91 -9.33 -21.13 -57.58
CA PRO A 91 -10.65 -20.56 -57.21
C PRO A 91 -10.97 -20.78 -55.70
N ALA A 92 -12.19 -20.76 -55.12
CA ALA A 92 -13.58 -20.75 -55.62
C ALA A 92 -14.58 -20.05 -54.65
N GLY A 93 -15.85 -20.46 -54.67
CA GLY A 93 -16.94 -20.13 -53.73
C GLY A 93 -17.91 -21.35 -53.63
N PRO A 94 -19.24 -21.19 -53.41
CA PRO A 94 -20.06 -19.96 -53.35
C PRO A 94 -21.02 -19.88 -52.14
N GLY A 95 -21.81 -18.79 -52.00
CA GLY A 95 -22.96 -18.77 -51.06
C GLY A 95 -23.54 -17.42 -50.60
N GLU A 96 -23.88 -16.51 -51.51
CA GLU A 96 -24.88 -15.42 -51.27
C GLU A 96 -26.30 -15.92 -51.71
N PRO A 97 -27.44 -15.19 -51.53
CA PRO A 97 -27.65 -13.78 -51.14
C PRO A 97 -28.50 -13.66 -49.84
N ALA A 98 -29.16 -12.56 -49.42
CA ALA A 98 -29.51 -11.29 -50.07
C ALA A 98 -29.68 -10.09 -49.11
N ALA A 99 -29.88 -8.92 -49.74
CA ALA A 99 -30.07 -7.58 -49.19
C ALA A 99 -31.53 -7.18 -48.87
N SER A 100 -31.70 -6.14 -48.04
CA SER A 100 -32.67 -5.07 -48.34
C SER A 100 -32.20 -3.71 -47.77
N ASP A 101 -32.54 -2.64 -48.49
CA ASP A 101 -32.05 -1.27 -48.33
C ASP A 101 -33.21 -0.32 -47.95
N ARG A 102 -32.93 0.77 -47.22
CA ARG A 102 -33.77 1.99 -47.12
C ARG A 102 -33.12 3.12 -46.29
N SER A 103 -32.35 3.96 -47.00
CA SER A 103 -32.54 5.43 -47.09
C SER A 103 -32.96 6.26 -45.86
N GLY A 104 -32.18 7.33 -45.57
CA GLY A 104 -32.76 8.68 -45.36
C GLY A 104 -32.24 9.55 -44.22
N GLY A 105 -31.80 10.79 -44.53
CA GLY A 105 -31.86 11.93 -43.59
C GLY A 105 -30.54 12.52 -43.06
N ARG A 106 -30.06 13.61 -43.69
CA ARG A 106 -29.15 14.63 -43.10
C ARG A 106 -30.00 15.80 -42.52
N PRO A 107 -29.40 16.88 -41.97
CA PRO A 107 -28.44 16.99 -40.86
C PRO A 107 -28.90 18.03 -39.80
N LEU A 108 -28.23 18.13 -38.65
CA LEU A 108 -28.35 19.32 -37.78
C LEU A 108 -26.99 19.81 -37.27
N THR A 109 -26.79 21.13 -37.39
CA THR A 109 -25.61 21.86 -36.90
C THR A 109 -26.05 22.94 -35.92
N ARG A 110 -25.33 23.12 -34.80
CA ARG A 110 -25.03 24.46 -34.25
C ARG A 110 -23.93 24.44 -33.18
N ARG A 111 -23.13 25.51 -33.18
CA ARG A 111 -22.11 25.87 -32.18
C ARG A 111 -22.73 26.64 -31.01
N GLY A 112 -22.03 26.65 -29.87
CA GLY A 112 -22.23 27.53 -28.70
C GLY A 112 -21.63 26.89 -27.45
N LEU A 113 -20.31 26.90 -27.23
CA LEU A 113 -19.47 28.05 -26.85
C LEU A 113 -19.89 28.67 -25.49
N ILE A 114 -19.45 28.05 -24.38
CA ILE A 114 -19.09 28.76 -23.14
C ILE A 114 -17.73 28.23 -22.68
N THR A 115 -16.77 29.14 -22.58
CA THR A 115 -15.46 28.91 -21.97
C THR A 115 -15.54 29.35 -20.51
N GLY A 116 -15.15 28.52 -19.54
CA GLY A 116 -15.18 28.92 -18.13
C GLY A 116 -14.67 27.87 -17.14
N ALA A 117 -13.46 28.10 -16.61
CA ALA A 117 -12.92 27.57 -15.35
C ALA A 117 -13.30 26.13 -14.93
N ALA A 118 -12.54 25.13 -15.41
CA ALA A 118 -12.56 23.76 -14.87
C ALA A 118 -11.15 23.12 -14.84
N GLY A 119 -10.18 23.81 -14.22
CA GLY A 119 -8.90 23.22 -13.83
C GLY A 119 -8.98 22.63 -12.42
N LEU A 120 -8.21 21.55 -12.15
CA LEU A 120 -8.07 20.80 -10.88
C LEU A 120 -8.99 19.58 -10.63
N GLY A 121 -9.95 19.25 -11.50
CA GLY A 121 -10.88 18.13 -11.23
C GLY A 121 -10.28 16.71 -11.29
N ALA A 122 -9.36 16.43 -12.20
CA ALA A 122 -9.00 15.04 -12.58
C ALA A 122 -7.96 14.33 -11.67
N LEU A 123 -7.22 15.08 -10.83
CA LEU A 123 -6.29 14.49 -9.83
C LEU A 123 -6.89 14.49 -8.41
N ALA A 124 -7.96 15.25 -8.16
CA ALA A 124 -8.64 15.31 -6.87
C ALA A 124 -9.60 14.12 -6.62
N ALA A 125 -10.09 13.48 -7.68
CA ALA A 125 -11.01 12.34 -7.58
C ALA A 125 -10.40 11.10 -6.89
N GLY A 126 -9.07 10.93 -6.94
CA GLY A 126 -8.36 9.89 -6.18
C GLY A 126 -8.26 10.22 -4.68
N GLY A 127 -7.82 11.44 -4.35
CA GLY A 127 -7.57 11.86 -2.95
C GLY A 127 -8.82 12.06 -2.10
N ALA A 128 -9.95 12.47 -2.71
CA ALA A 128 -11.22 12.59 -1.98
C ALA A 128 -11.72 11.26 -1.40
N ALA A 129 -11.21 10.13 -1.91
CA ALA A 129 -11.68 8.79 -1.60
C ALA A 129 -10.99 8.14 -0.38
N ALA A 130 -9.77 8.60 -0.02
CA ALA A 130 -8.99 8.04 1.09
C ALA A 130 -9.06 8.88 2.38
N TRP A 131 -9.44 10.17 2.30
CA TRP A 131 -9.65 11.06 3.45
C TRP A 131 -10.82 10.66 4.40
N ARG A 132 -11.54 9.57 4.13
CA ARG A 132 -12.66 9.06 4.96
C ARG A 132 -12.41 7.71 5.63
N LEU A 133 -11.17 7.24 5.71
CA LEU A 133 -10.84 6.02 6.48
C LEU A 133 -11.04 6.15 8.01
N THR A 134 -11.28 7.35 8.53
CA THR A 134 -11.51 7.61 9.97
C THR A 134 -12.79 8.42 10.27
N GLY A 135 -13.66 8.65 9.27
CA GLY A 135 -14.64 9.76 9.29
C GLY A 135 -16.12 9.41 9.15
N GLY A 136 -16.70 8.65 10.10
CA GLY A 136 -18.09 8.80 10.58
C GLY A 136 -19.27 8.23 9.76
N GLY A 137 -20.27 7.71 10.49
CA GLY A 137 -21.66 7.53 9.99
C GLY A 137 -22.12 6.08 9.82
N SER A 138 -22.33 5.34 10.91
CA SER A 138 -22.89 3.97 10.89
C SER A 138 -24.44 3.95 10.81
N ASP A 139 -25.03 4.65 9.83
CA ASP A 139 -26.44 4.48 9.48
C ASP A 139 -26.56 3.29 8.52
N GLY A 140 -26.62 2.10 9.11
CA GLY A 140 -26.46 0.82 8.43
C GLY A 140 -27.63 0.40 7.56
N GLN A 141 -27.68 0.91 6.33
CA GLN A 141 -28.37 0.20 5.24
C GLN A 141 -27.38 -0.74 4.56
N GLN A 142 -27.20 -1.92 5.16
CA GLN A 142 -26.43 -3.01 4.55
C GLN A 142 -27.27 -3.57 3.39
N TRP A 143 -26.83 -3.33 2.16
CA TRP A 143 -27.55 -3.68 0.90
C TRP A 143 -27.72 -5.18 0.66
N TRP A 144 -27.31 -6.00 1.63
CA TRP A 144 -27.07 -7.42 1.48
C TRP A 144 -27.58 -8.16 2.71
N PRO A 145 -28.52 -9.11 2.56
CA PRO A 145 -28.82 -10.02 3.65
C PRO A 145 -27.58 -10.89 3.90
N GLY A 146 -27.10 -10.92 5.14
CA GLY A 146 -26.21 -11.98 5.60
C GLY A 146 -27.03 -13.26 5.81
N ASN A 147 -26.49 -14.41 5.40
CA ASN A 147 -27.12 -15.70 5.67
C ASN A 147 -26.44 -16.38 6.87
N PRO A 148 -27.07 -16.40 8.06
CA PRO A 148 -26.42 -16.88 9.29
C PRO A 148 -26.25 -18.40 9.37
N ASP A 149 -26.94 -19.17 8.53
CA ASP A 149 -27.16 -20.62 8.74
C ASP A 149 -26.13 -21.55 8.06
N LEU A 150 -24.91 -21.06 7.78
CA LEU A 150 -23.83 -21.93 7.29
C LEU A 150 -22.93 -22.40 8.46
N PRO A 151 -22.88 -23.71 8.77
CA PRO A 151 -22.12 -24.21 9.91
C PRO A 151 -20.61 -24.08 9.69
N VAL A 152 -20.01 -23.13 10.38
CA VAL A 152 -18.54 -22.97 10.48
C VAL A 152 -18.01 -23.94 11.52
N ARG A 153 -16.96 -24.69 11.21
CA ARG A 153 -16.30 -25.54 12.21
C ARG A 153 -15.46 -24.69 13.16
N ALA A 154 -15.83 -24.69 14.44
CA ALA A 154 -15.00 -24.18 15.53
C ALA A 154 -14.13 -25.29 16.18
N ASP A 155 -14.32 -26.54 15.74
CA ASP A 155 -13.84 -27.73 16.44
C ASP A 155 -12.32 -27.88 16.35
N GLY A 156 -11.67 -28.07 17.51
CA GLY A 156 -10.23 -28.39 17.59
C GLY A 156 -9.28 -27.20 17.76
N SER A 157 -9.78 -25.99 18.06
CA SER A 157 -8.92 -24.82 18.35
C SER A 157 -8.88 -24.49 19.84
N THR A 158 -7.68 -24.22 20.38
CA THR A 158 -7.52 -23.77 21.77
C THR A 158 -7.26 -22.26 21.79
N PRO A 159 -8.10 -21.45 22.46
CA PRO A 159 -7.87 -20.01 22.57
C PRO A 159 -6.70 -19.71 23.50
N ALA A 160 -6.01 -18.60 23.26
CA ALA A 160 -4.94 -18.13 24.14
C ALA A 160 -5.48 -17.79 25.55
N PRO A 161 -4.67 -17.99 26.62
CA PRO A 161 -4.91 -17.43 27.95
C PRO A 161 -5.36 -15.95 27.94
N THR A 162 -6.10 -15.54 28.97
CA THR A 162 -6.71 -14.19 29.05
C THR A 162 -5.80 -13.13 29.67
N THR A 163 -4.60 -13.52 30.12
CA THR A 163 -3.63 -12.63 30.77
C THR A 163 -2.35 -12.57 29.93
N ALA A 164 -1.95 -11.38 29.50
CA ALA A 164 -0.65 -11.19 28.85
C ALA A 164 0.47 -11.64 29.80
N SER A 165 1.28 -12.59 29.35
CA SER A 165 2.46 -13.05 30.08
C SER A 165 3.54 -11.97 30.08
N LYS A 166 4.37 -11.94 31.13
CA LYS A 166 5.44 -10.94 31.24
C LYS A 166 6.48 -11.20 30.14
N LEU A 167 6.62 -10.25 29.22
CA LEU A 167 7.65 -10.20 28.17
C LEU A 167 9.01 -10.74 28.65
N PRO A 168 9.50 -11.86 28.08
CA PRO A 168 10.84 -12.35 28.32
C PRO A 168 11.90 -11.35 27.84
N THR A 169 12.94 -11.14 28.66
CA THR A 169 14.09 -10.31 28.28
C THR A 169 14.74 -10.84 27.01
N GLY A 170 14.90 -9.98 25.99
CA GLY A 170 15.47 -10.35 24.71
C GLY A 170 14.47 -10.85 23.66
N MET A 171 13.18 -10.99 23.99
CA MET A 171 12.13 -11.28 22.99
C MET A 171 11.94 -10.13 21.99
N LEU A 172 11.94 -8.89 22.47
CA LEU A 172 11.64 -7.70 21.67
C LEU A 172 12.77 -6.67 21.79
N THR A 173 13.23 -6.17 20.63
CA THR A 173 14.11 -5.00 20.52
C THR A 173 13.50 -3.95 19.59
N ILE A 174 13.58 -2.68 19.97
CA ILE A 174 13.11 -1.53 19.17
C ILE A 174 14.33 -0.71 18.73
N PHE A 175 14.43 -0.47 17.43
CA PHE A 175 15.44 0.36 16.79
C PHE A 175 14.82 1.70 16.38
N GLY A 176 15.56 2.80 16.52
CA GLY A 176 15.03 4.15 16.32
C GLY A 176 16.07 5.24 16.48
N ALA A 177 15.67 6.49 16.25
CA ALA A 177 16.57 7.64 16.42
C ALA A 177 16.88 7.90 17.91
N PRO A 178 18.06 8.47 18.25
CA PRO A 178 18.38 8.86 19.61
C PRO A 178 17.31 9.76 20.24
N GLY A 179 16.91 9.46 21.47
CA GLY A 179 15.87 10.21 22.21
C GLY A 179 14.43 10.06 21.68
N SER A 180 14.14 9.09 20.81
CA SER A 180 12.78 8.84 20.28
C SER A 180 11.95 7.85 21.11
N PHE A 181 12.55 7.11 22.05
CA PHE A 181 11.93 5.96 22.72
C PHE A 181 10.95 6.30 23.85
N GLY A 182 10.78 7.58 24.19
CA GLY A 182 9.79 8.03 25.18
C GLY A 182 10.01 7.45 26.58
N GLY A 183 8.99 6.76 27.11
CA GLY A 183 8.97 6.11 28.42
C GLY A 183 9.43 4.65 28.43
N LEU A 184 10.10 4.18 27.37
CA LEU A 184 10.84 2.91 27.38
C LEU A 184 12.19 3.10 28.10
N ASP A 185 12.16 3.05 29.43
CA ASP A 185 13.34 3.14 30.28
C ASP A 185 14.09 1.80 30.44
N ALA A 186 15.24 1.86 31.12
CA ALA A 186 16.11 0.71 31.38
C ALA A 186 15.50 -0.38 32.31
N SER A 187 14.32 -0.16 32.89
CA SER A 187 13.59 -1.19 33.65
C SER A 187 12.64 -2.02 32.78
N SER A 188 12.42 -1.60 31.53
CA SER A 188 11.60 -2.32 30.55
C SER A 188 12.24 -3.66 30.15
N PRO A 189 11.47 -4.76 30.00
CA PRO A 189 11.99 -5.98 29.38
C PRO A 189 12.24 -5.83 27.87
N ILE A 190 11.72 -4.75 27.28
CA ILE A 190 11.89 -4.36 25.88
C ILE A 190 13.27 -3.72 25.69
N GLY A 191 14.11 -4.30 24.84
CA GLY A 191 15.39 -3.70 24.46
C GLY A 191 15.17 -2.46 23.57
N VAL A 192 15.95 -1.41 23.78
CA VAL A 192 15.98 -0.23 22.91
C VAL A 192 17.38 -0.01 22.36
N VAL A 193 17.48 0.33 21.07
CA VAL A 193 18.75 0.55 20.37
C VAL A 193 18.68 1.84 19.59
N GLU A 194 19.36 2.86 20.08
CA GLU A 194 19.53 4.12 19.37
C GLU A 194 20.45 3.93 18.15
N VAL A 195 19.97 4.31 16.97
CA VAL A 195 20.70 4.21 15.71
C VAL A 195 20.96 5.63 15.17
N PRO A 196 22.22 6.11 15.18
CA PRO A 196 22.56 7.41 14.61
C PRO A 196 22.16 7.52 13.13
N GLY A 197 21.57 8.64 12.74
CA GLY A 197 21.08 8.87 11.38
C GLY A 197 19.76 8.16 11.03
N TRP A 198 19.14 7.43 11.97
CA TRP A 198 17.85 6.77 11.75
C TRP A 198 16.75 7.73 11.32
N GLY A 199 15.87 7.22 10.46
CA GLY A 199 14.64 7.88 10.05
C GLY A 199 14.74 8.62 8.73
N PHE A 200 13.56 8.93 8.20
CA PHE A 200 13.38 9.34 6.82
C PHE A 200 13.52 10.86 6.64
N GLY A 201 13.40 11.30 5.40
CA GLY A 201 13.27 12.69 5.00
C GLY A 201 11.96 13.30 5.51
N PRO A 202 11.87 14.64 5.58
CA PRO A 202 10.62 15.28 6.00
C PRO A 202 9.46 14.92 5.06
N GLY A 203 8.31 14.62 5.63
CA GLY A 203 7.12 14.19 4.89
C GLY A 203 7.09 12.70 4.48
N GLN A 204 8.03 11.87 4.93
CA GLN A 204 8.07 10.42 4.66
C GLN A 204 8.08 9.61 5.97
N ALA A 205 7.24 8.57 6.03
CA ALA A 205 7.10 7.66 7.16
C ALA A 205 7.28 6.20 6.71
N ALA A 206 7.82 5.34 7.59
CA ALA A 206 7.96 3.91 7.34
C ALA A 206 6.57 3.29 7.03
N PHE A 207 6.53 2.32 6.11
CA PHE A 207 5.26 1.71 5.70
C PHE A 207 5.27 0.19 5.63
N MET A 208 6.37 -0.45 5.28
CA MET A 208 6.48 -1.90 5.31
C MET A 208 7.93 -2.34 5.16
N SER A 209 8.22 -3.60 5.50
CA SER A 209 9.56 -4.15 5.38
C SER A 209 9.62 -5.39 4.48
N ALA A 210 10.75 -5.56 3.81
CA ALA A 210 11.24 -6.84 3.28
C ALA A 210 12.63 -7.14 3.85
N VAL A 211 13.06 -8.40 3.80
CA VAL A 211 14.37 -8.82 4.33
C VAL A 211 15.15 -9.55 3.23
N ALA A 212 16.42 -9.19 3.08
CA ALA A 212 17.36 -9.89 2.21
C ALA A 212 18.10 -11.02 2.95
N ALA A 213 18.70 -11.97 2.24
CA ALA A 213 19.42 -13.10 2.85
C ALA A 213 20.56 -12.66 3.80
N ASP A 214 21.18 -11.51 3.54
CA ASP A 214 22.21 -10.91 4.39
C ASP A 214 21.68 -10.30 5.71
N GLY A 215 20.36 -10.25 5.88
CA GLY A 215 19.68 -9.68 7.05
C GLY A 215 19.39 -8.18 6.93
N THR A 216 19.69 -7.56 5.78
CA THR A 216 19.28 -6.17 5.53
C THR A 216 17.77 -6.09 5.49
N VAL A 217 17.20 -5.22 6.32
CA VAL A 217 15.77 -4.89 6.33
C VAL A 217 15.56 -3.67 5.44
N LEU A 218 14.88 -3.87 4.33
CA LEU A 218 14.50 -2.82 3.39
C LEU A 218 13.13 -2.29 3.80
N ILE A 219 12.97 -0.98 3.92
CA ILE A 219 11.78 -0.33 4.49
C ILE A 219 11.19 0.66 3.48
N GLY A 220 9.99 0.34 2.99
CA GLY A 220 9.17 1.20 2.13
C GLY A 220 8.59 2.40 2.88
N THR A 221 8.06 3.38 2.14
CA THR A 221 7.61 4.68 2.66
C THR A 221 6.18 5.03 2.28
N THR A 222 5.51 5.75 3.18
CA THR A 222 4.18 6.34 3.03
C THR A 222 4.24 7.82 3.43
N PRO A 223 3.34 8.69 2.92
CA PRO A 223 3.13 10.00 3.51
C PRO A 223 2.75 9.96 5.01
N PHE A 224 2.72 11.14 5.62
CA PHE A 224 2.32 11.34 7.02
C PHE A 224 0.83 11.08 7.30
N THR A 225 0.07 10.65 6.29
CA THR A 225 -1.34 10.29 6.28
C THR A 225 -1.53 8.81 5.92
N ASP A 226 -2.59 8.16 6.40
CA ASP A 226 -2.92 6.77 5.99
C ASP A 226 -3.47 6.71 4.55
N ASP A 227 -3.77 7.89 3.99
CA ASP A 227 -3.98 8.14 2.58
C ASP A 227 -2.62 8.24 1.84
N GLN A 228 -2.24 7.18 1.13
CA GLN A 228 -1.03 7.14 0.29
C GLN A 228 -1.11 8.06 -0.95
N SER A 229 -2.29 8.52 -1.35
CA SER A 229 -2.44 9.46 -2.46
C SER A 229 -2.18 10.92 -2.06
N ALA A 230 -2.29 11.22 -0.76
CA ALA A 230 -2.01 12.54 -0.19
C ALA A 230 -0.52 12.67 0.19
N LEU A 231 0.38 12.66 -0.82
CA LEU A 231 1.82 12.78 -0.57
C LEU A 231 2.18 13.99 0.31
N THR A 232 3.20 13.83 1.14
CA THR A 232 3.72 14.89 2.04
C THR A 232 5.23 15.13 1.91
N GLY A 233 5.94 14.26 1.19
CA GLY A 233 7.38 14.36 0.96
C GLY A 233 7.77 15.24 -0.24
N THR A 234 9.04 15.63 -0.27
CA THR A 234 9.64 16.42 -1.38
C THR A 234 10.56 15.59 -2.31
N GLY A 235 10.39 14.27 -2.34
CA GLY A 235 11.22 13.28 -3.04
C GLY A 235 10.76 11.86 -2.72
N MET A 236 11.44 10.84 -3.23
CA MET A 236 11.15 9.41 -3.02
C MET A 236 12.36 8.73 -2.36
N GLU A 237 12.13 7.85 -1.38
CA GLU A 237 13.22 7.22 -0.62
C GLU A 237 12.81 5.91 0.05
N LEU A 238 13.82 5.04 0.26
CA LEU A 238 13.77 3.75 0.94
C LEU A 238 14.70 3.78 2.17
N GLY A 239 14.31 3.13 3.25
CA GLY A 239 15.19 2.81 4.37
C GLY A 239 15.91 1.49 4.15
N LEU A 240 17.20 1.44 4.50
CA LEU A 240 17.99 0.20 4.56
C LEU A 240 18.55 0.10 5.97
N PHE A 241 18.16 -0.92 6.72
CA PHE A 241 18.71 -1.20 8.05
C PHE A 241 19.53 -2.48 8.03
N GLU A 242 20.76 -2.42 8.54
CA GLU A 242 21.67 -3.55 8.70
C GLU A 242 21.80 -3.88 10.20
N PRO A 243 21.09 -4.90 10.72
CA PRO A 243 21.03 -5.15 12.17
C PRO A 243 22.39 -5.45 12.80
N GLY A 244 23.27 -6.15 12.08
CA GLY A 244 24.59 -6.56 12.58
C GLY A 244 25.56 -5.39 12.81
N THR A 245 25.53 -4.38 11.93
CA THR A 245 26.33 -3.15 12.06
C THR A 245 25.57 -2.02 12.77
N ARG A 246 24.26 -2.21 13.01
CA ARG A 246 23.31 -1.21 13.51
C ARG A 246 23.31 0.07 12.65
N ARG A 247 23.54 -0.07 11.35
CA ARG A 247 23.57 1.05 10.39
C ARG A 247 22.21 1.22 9.74
N PHE A 248 21.67 2.44 9.76
CA PHE A 248 20.54 2.84 8.92
C PHE A 248 21.03 3.74 7.79
N THR A 249 20.68 3.38 6.54
CA THR A 249 20.96 4.17 5.35
C THR A 249 19.65 4.60 4.71
N ARG A 250 19.45 5.91 4.57
CA ARG A 250 18.33 6.49 3.82
C ARG A 250 18.71 6.59 2.35
N MET A 251 18.25 5.66 1.52
CA MET A 251 18.50 5.68 0.08
C MET A 251 17.46 6.58 -0.61
N VAL A 252 17.91 7.71 -1.16
CA VAL A 252 17.06 8.62 -1.93
C VAL A 252 17.06 8.22 -3.40
N VAL A 253 15.86 7.99 -3.94
CA VAL A 253 15.65 7.57 -5.33
C VAL A 253 15.73 8.79 -6.25
N PRO A 254 16.67 8.84 -7.20
CA PRO A 254 16.73 9.91 -8.19
C PRO A 254 15.65 9.75 -9.27
N SER A 255 15.17 10.88 -9.79
CA SER A 255 14.37 10.92 -11.00
C SER A 255 15.17 10.56 -12.26
N SER A 256 14.48 10.46 -13.40
CA SER A 256 15.05 10.29 -14.74
C SER A 256 16.01 11.42 -15.19
N THR A 257 16.15 12.52 -14.43
CA THR A 257 17.14 13.57 -14.66
C THR A 257 18.17 13.68 -13.53
N GLY A 258 18.25 12.67 -12.65
CA GLY A 258 19.14 12.66 -11.49
C GLY A 258 18.68 13.52 -10.31
N ARG A 259 17.49 14.14 -10.38
CA ARG A 259 16.98 15.01 -9.30
C ARG A 259 16.40 14.15 -8.18
N GLN A 260 16.93 14.32 -6.97
CA GLN A 260 16.52 13.57 -5.77
C GLN A 260 15.44 14.27 -4.94
N THR A 261 15.30 15.60 -5.07
CA THR A 261 14.31 16.39 -4.33
C THR A 261 13.85 17.58 -5.14
N GLN A 262 12.65 18.08 -4.83
CA GLN A 262 12.20 19.38 -5.32
C GLN A 262 12.69 20.55 -4.45
N PRO A 263 13.15 21.67 -5.05
CA PRO A 263 13.58 22.85 -4.32
C PRO A 263 12.45 23.45 -3.48
N ARG A 264 12.70 23.65 -2.19
CA ARG A 264 11.75 24.24 -1.23
C ARG A 264 11.62 25.76 -1.34
N THR A 265 12.28 26.38 -2.31
CA THR A 265 12.49 27.84 -2.39
C THR A 265 11.50 28.57 -3.29
N ASP A 266 10.60 27.86 -3.98
CA ASP A 266 9.50 28.49 -4.70
C ASP A 266 8.45 29.01 -3.68
N PRO A 267 8.17 30.32 -3.60
CA PRO A 267 7.20 30.87 -2.65
C PRO A 267 5.76 30.43 -2.87
N LEU A 268 5.43 29.87 -4.05
CA LEU A 268 4.13 29.30 -4.38
C LEU A 268 4.02 27.81 -4.03
N PHE A 269 5.13 27.17 -3.65
CA PHE A 269 5.22 25.73 -3.41
C PHE A 269 4.93 25.41 -1.94
N HIS A 270 3.78 24.78 -1.67
CA HIS A 270 3.35 24.41 -0.32
C HIS A 270 4.12 23.23 0.31
N GLY A 271 5.34 22.94 -0.13
CA GLY A 271 6.21 21.92 0.46
C GLY A 271 5.89 20.47 0.09
N ILE A 272 4.99 20.23 -0.87
CA ILE A 272 4.55 18.90 -1.31
C ILE A 272 4.88 18.71 -2.79
N GLY A 273 5.65 17.66 -3.09
CA GLY A 273 6.12 17.36 -4.44
C GLY A 273 7.13 16.23 -4.43
N GLY A 274 6.69 14.98 -4.63
CA GLY A 274 7.54 13.80 -4.40
C GLY A 274 6.94 12.48 -4.90
N GLY A 275 7.41 11.39 -4.29
CA GLY A 275 6.85 10.04 -4.47
C GLY A 275 7.01 9.16 -3.23
N ASP A 276 6.23 8.09 -3.13
CA ASP A 276 6.27 7.12 -2.03
C ASP A 276 6.88 5.78 -2.48
N ILE A 277 7.13 4.85 -1.55
CA ILE A 277 7.47 3.45 -1.87
C ILE A 277 6.43 2.57 -1.20
N SER A 278 5.31 2.39 -1.91
CA SER A 278 4.10 1.75 -1.40
C SER A 278 4.27 0.25 -1.15
N ASP A 279 5.12 -0.43 -1.93
CA ASP A 279 5.49 -1.82 -1.66
C ASP A 279 6.93 -2.13 -2.07
N VAL A 280 7.59 -3.03 -1.35
CA VAL A 280 8.95 -3.53 -1.59
C VAL A 280 9.02 -5.01 -1.24
N ILE A 281 9.65 -5.81 -2.11
CA ILE A 281 9.97 -7.22 -1.86
C ILE A 281 11.40 -7.53 -2.29
N VAL A 282 12.01 -8.55 -1.67
CA VAL A 282 13.27 -9.14 -2.14
C VAL A 282 12.98 -10.36 -2.98
N VAL A 283 13.72 -10.52 -4.08
CA VAL A 283 13.58 -11.61 -5.03
C VAL A 283 14.96 -12.15 -5.44
N PRO A 284 15.09 -13.44 -5.76
CA PRO A 284 16.30 -13.95 -6.41
C PRO A 284 16.61 -13.16 -7.68
N ALA A 285 17.87 -12.90 -7.96
CA ALA A 285 18.29 -12.29 -9.21
C ALA A 285 17.93 -13.20 -10.42
N PRO A 286 17.80 -12.65 -11.64
CA PRO A 286 17.57 -13.45 -12.85
C PRO A 286 18.62 -14.54 -13.07
N ALA A 287 18.25 -15.59 -13.80
CA ALA A 287 19.19 -16.67 -14.14
C ALA A 287 20.41 -16.12 -14.90
N GLY A 288 21.61 -16.36 -14.36
CA GLY A 288 22.87 -15.80 -14.86
C GLY A 288 23.44 -14.66 -14.00
N GLU A 289 22.64 -14.05 -13.12
CA GLU A 289 23.09 -13.14 -12.08
C GLU A 289 23.23 -13.86 -10.73
N GLN A 290 24.14 -13.40 -9.87
CA GLN A 290 24.29 -13.92 -8.51
C GLN A 290 23.59 -13.01 -7.50
N GLY A 291 23.03 -13.62 -6.45
CA GLY A 291 22.43 -12.90 -5.32
C GLY A 291 20.96 -12.55 -5.52
N GLU A 292 20.60 -11.38 -5.02
CA GLU A 292 19.21 -10.91 -4.88
C GLU A 292 19.05 -9.53 -5.50
N ARG A 293 17.82 -9.23 -5.93
CA ARG A 293 17.35 -7.87 -6.20
C ARG A 293 16.26 -7.52 -5.19
N ALA A 294 16.19 -6.26 -4.80
CA ALA A 294 14.98 -5.74 -4.18
C ALA A 294 14.21 -4.94 -5.22
N VAL A 295 12.91 -5.20 -5.33
CA VAL A 295 12.03 -4.53 -6.29
C VAL A 295 10.95 -3.79 -5.52
N PHE A 296 10.61 -2.59 -5.98
CA PHE A 296 9.66 -1.72 -5.30
C PHE A 296 8.70 -1.04 -6.27
N VAL A 297 7.56 -0.61 -5.76
CA VAL A 297 6.50 0.08 -6.52
C VAL A 297 5.99 1.32 -5.78
N SER A 298 5.40 2.26 -6.54
CA SER A 298 4.82 3.49 -6.01
C SER A 298 3.37 3.71 -6.49
N LEU A 299 2.49 4.03 -5.54
CA LEU A 299 1.12 4.48 -5.75
C LEU A 299 1.14 5.87 -6.37
N MET A 300 1.99 6.77 -5.86
CA MET A 300 2.10 8.11 -6.39
C MET A 300 3.55 8.50 -6.69
N PRO A 301 4.09 8.13 -7.86
CA PRO A 301 5.45 8.51 -8.25
C PRO A 301 5.58 9.99 -8.66
N TYR A 302 4.49 10.76 -8.72
CA TYR A 302 4.56 12.21 -8.97
C TYR A 302 3.26 12.92 -8.54
N TYR A 303 3.16 13.33 -7.28
CA TYR A 303 2.09 14.24 -6.83
C TYR A 303 2.65 15.65 -6.63
N PHE A 304 2.06 16.66 -7.28
CA PHE A 304 2.57 18.03 -7.43
C PHE A 304 4.03 18.17 -7.92
N TRP A 305 4.63 17.08 -8.40
CA TRP A 305 6.00 17.08 -8.90
C TRP A 305 6.04 17.60 -10.35
N ASP A 306 6.75 18.70 -10.62
CA ASP A 306 7.00 19.18 -11.99
C ASP A 306 7.98 18.25 -12.74
N VAL A 307 7.41 17.28 -13.45
CA VAL A 307 8.17 16.31 -14.24
C VAL A 307 8.98 16.92 -15.38
N ARG A 308 8.66 18.15 -15.82
CA ARG A 308 9.34 18.79 -16.95
C ARG A 308 10.67 19.38 -16.53
N THR A 309 10.71 20.05 -15.37
CA THR A 309 11.95 20.57 -14.77
C THR A 309 12.73 19.49 -14.04
N TYR A 310 12.06 18.55 -13.36
CA TYR A 310 12.70 17.61 -12.42
C TYR A 310 12.72 16.14 -12.86
N GLY A 311 12.27 15.80 -14.08
CA GLY A 311 12.22 14.41 -14.56
C GLY A 311 11.13 13.58 -13.87
N GLN A 312 11.04 12.29 -14.18
CA GLN A 312 10.04 11.37 -13.60
C GLN A 312 10.69 10.48 -12.54
N LEU A 313 10.03 10.24 -11.40
CA LEU A 313 10.41 9.18 -10.46
C LEU A 313 9.89 7.83 -10.98
N PRO A 314 10.53 6.70 -10.60
CA PRO A 314 10.09 5.38 -11.06
C PRO A 314 8.73 4.98 -10.47
N ALA A 315 7.91 4.30 -11.26
CA ALA A 315 6.71 3.61 -10.77
C ALA A 315 7.01 2.17 -10.34
N PHE A 316 8.02 1.57 -10.97
CA PHE A 316 8.63 0.29 -10.63
C PHE A 316 10.14 0.50 -10.56
N GLY A 317 10.75 0.27 -9.39
CA GLY A 317 12.17 0.52 -9.17
C GLY A 317 12.90 -0.71 -8.64
N GLN A 318 14.22 -0.72 -8.83
CA GLN A 318 15.07 -1.84 -8.42
C GLN A 318 16.31 -1.37 -7.66
N LEU A 319 16.69 -2.16 -6.66
CA LEU A 319 17.99 -2.12 -6.02
C LEU A 319 18.68 -3.46 -6.26
N ARG A 320 19.99 -3.41 -6.42
CA ARG A 320 20.85 -4.60 -6.49
C ARG A 320 21.97 -4.45 -5.47
N ARG A 321 22.44 -5.58 -4.95
CA ARG A 321 23.63 -5.62 -4.12
C ARG A 321 24.88 -5.68 -5.01
N GLY A 322 25.80 -4.73 -4.88
CA GLY A 322 26.94 -4.62 -5.79
C GLY A 322 28.04 -3.66 -5.34
N GLY A 323 29.14 -3.63 -6.09
CA GLY A 323 30.35 -2.88 -5.74
C GLY A 323 31.28 -3.62 -4.78
N ALA A 324 32.46 -3.04 -4.53
CA ALA A 324 33.53 -3.67 -3.72
C ALA A 324 33.10 -3.98 -2.28
N ASP A 325 32.24 -3.15 -1.70
CA ASP A 325 31.77 -3.27 -0.31
C ASP A 325 30.51 -4.16 -0.18
N GLY A 326 29.97 -4.68 -1.29
CA GLY A 326 28.73 -5.46 -1.30
C GLY A 326 27.52 -4.71 -0.73
N ALA A 327 27.44 -3.39 -0.95
CA ALA A 327 26.32 -2.57 -0.48
C ALA A 327 25.11 -2.67 -1.41
N TRP A 328 23.93 -2.34 -0.90
CA TRP A 328 22.74 -2.13 -1.71
C TRP A 328 22.84 -0.79 -2.45
N GLY A 329 22.66 -0.82 -3.78
CA GLY A 329 22.63 0.34 -4.65
C GLY A 329 21.33 0.41 -5.46
N TYR A 330 20.86 1.63 -5.76
CA TYR A 330 19.74 1.85 -6.68
C TYR A 330 20.20 1.62 -8.13
N GLU A 331 19.39 0.90 -8.91
CA GLU A 331 19.67 0.56 -10.31
C GLU A 331 18.79 1.39 -11.24
N PRO A 332 19.26 2.57 -11.74
CA PRO A 332 18.46 3.44 -12.60
C PRO A 332 18.10 2.75 -13.93
N ASP A 333 19.02 1.99 -14.51
CA ASP A 333 18.85 1.33 -15.82
C ASP A 333 17.88 0.14 -15.77
N LEU A 334 17.56 -0.37 -14.58
CA LEU A 334 16.56 -1.42 -14.33
C LEU A 334 15.22 -0.87 -13.81
N SER A 335 15.21 0.40 -13.39
CA SER A 335 14.01 1.08 -12.90
C SER A 335 13.20 1.68 -14.06
N ARG A 336 11.89 1.83 -13.88
CA ARG A 336 10.94 2.21 -14.95
C ARG A 336 9.94 3.25 -14.45
N THR A 337 9.79 4.32 -15.22
CA THR A 337 8.71 5.29 -15.07
C THR A 337 7.43 4.77 -15.75
N GLY A 338 6.28 5.43 -15.53
CA GLY A 338 5.03 5.07 -16.22
C GLY A 338 5.15 5.13 -17.75
N ASP A 339 5.91 6.11 -18.28
CA ASP A 339 6.19 6.20 -19.72
C ASP A 339 7.13 5.08 -20.21
N ALA A 340 8.14 4.71 -19.43
CA ALA A 340 9.06 3.62 -19.80
C ALA A 340 8.35 2.26 -19.83
N LEU A 341 7.48 1.98 -18.85
CA LEU A 341 6.64 0.78 -18.85
C LEU A 341 5.70 0.75 -20.07
N ALA A 342 5.04 1.87 -20.37
CA ALA A 342 4.16 2.00 -21.52
C ALA A 342 4.88 1.83 -22.88
N GLY A 343 6.14 2.29 -22.98
CA GLY A 343 6.97 2.09 -24.17
C GLY A 343 7.46 0.65 -24.37
N SER A 344 7.35 -0.20 -23.34
CA SER A 344 7.80 -1.60 -23.37
C SER A 344 6.71 -2.62 -23.73
N THR A 345 5.49 -2.17 -24.04
CA THR A 345 4.31 -3.03 -24.21
C THR A 345 3.46 -2.64 -25.42
N GLU A 346 2.56 -3.54 -25.82
CA GLU A 346 1.65 -3.35 -26.95
C GLU A 346 0.83 -2.06 -26.84
N PRO A 347 0.58 -1.31 -27.93
CA PRO A 347 -0.05 0.02 -27.86
C PRO A 347 -1.40 0.06 -27.14
N TRP A 348 -2.19 -1.00 -27.22
CA TRP A 348 -3.50 -1.11 -26.55
C TRP A 348 -3.36 -1.37 -25.04
N VAL A 349 -2.35 -2.14 -24.62
CA VAL A 349 -1.99 -2.32 -23.20
C VAL A 349 -1.43 -1.01 -22.67
N ALA A 350 -0.53 -0.37 -23.42
CA ALA A 350 0.01 0.94 -23.06
C ALA A 350 -1.11 1.97 -22.84
N ALA A 351 -2.13 2.02 -23.70
CA ALA A 351 -3.25 2.95 -23.55
C ALA A 351 -4.15 2.69 -22.32
N THR A 352 -4.19 1.47 -21.79
CA THR A 352 -5.13 1.04 -20.73
C THR A 352 -4.47 0.82 -19.38
N ALA A 353 -3.31 0.16 -19.34
CA ALA A 353 -2.47 -0.01 -18.15
C ALA A 353 -1.71 1.29 -17.79
N PHE A 354 -1.39 2.11 -18.79
CA PHE A 354 -0.59 3.34 -18.65
C PHE A 354 -1.22 4.55 -19.38
N PRO A 355 -2.45 4.96 -19.00
CA PRO A 355 -3.19 6.01 -19.69
C PRO A 355 -2.41 7.34 -19.71
N ALA A 356 -2.48 8.04 -20.83
CA ALA A 356 -1.79 9.31 -21.03
C ALA A 356 -2.23 10.38 -20.04
N GLY A 357 -1.26 11.03 -19.41
CA GLY A 357 -1.49 12.18 -18.53
C GLY A 357 -2.07 13.38 -19.29
N THR A 358 -2.90 14.17 -18.61
CA THR A 358 -3.41 15.43 -19.17
C THR A 358 -2.29 16.47 -19.26
N ASN A 359 -2.36 17.38 -20.23
CA ASN A 359 -1.48 18.56 -20.33
C ASN A 359 0.03 18.23 -20.37
N GLY A 360 0.41 17.11 -20.97
CA GLY A 360 1.83 16.68 -21.04
C GLY A 360 2.42 16.26 -19.70
N GLN A 361 1.57 15.77 -18.79
CA GLN A 361 1.99 14.93 -17.66
C GLN A 361 2.37 13.52 -18.17
N PRO A 362 3.19 12.75 -17.44
CA PRO A 362 3.55 11.38 -17.83
C PRO A 362 2.33 10.47 -17.85
N ARG A 363 2.48 9.31 -18.51
CA ARG A 363 1.51 8.22 -18.39
C ARG A 363 1.42 7.74 -16.93
N SER A 364 0.19 7.65 -16.45
CA SER A 364 -0.10 7.18 -15.10
C SER A 364 0.19 5.69 -14.99
N ALA A 365 1.00 5.28 -14.01
CA ALA A 365 1.16 3.88 -13.63
C ALA A 365 -0.04 3.31 -12.86
N ARG A 366 -1.13 4.09 -12.74
CA ARG A 366 -2.40 3.72 -12.08
C ARG A 366 -2.25 3.29 -10.62
N GLY A 367 -1.23 3.84 -9.95
CA GLY A 367 -0.91 3.60 -8.56
C GLY A 367 -0.58 2.15 -8.24
N MET A 368 0.69 1.79 -8.44
CA MET A 368 1.18 0.45 -8.14
C MET A 368 1.35 0.30 -6.63
N THR A 369 0.39 -0.37 -5.99
CA THR A 369 0.23 -0.38 -4.52
C THR A 369 0.81 -1.60 -3.83
N SER A 370 0.84 -2.74 -4.51
CA SER A 370 1.35 -3.98 -3.93
C SER A 370 1.96 -4.90 -4.99
N ILE A 371 2.99 -5.65 -4.60
CA ILE A 371 3.77 -6.52 -5.48
C ILE A 371 4.04 -7.87 -4.83
N ALA A 372 3.90 -8.96 -5.58
CA ALA A 372 4.28 -10.30 -5.17
C ALA A 372 4.99 -11.06 -6.29
N ARG A 373 6.00 -11.87 -5.94
CA ARG A 373 6.68 -12.76 -6.90
C ARG A 373 5.86 -14.03 -7.12
N LEU A 374 5.54 -14.32 -8.37
CA LEU A 374 4.94 -15.58 -8.78
C LEU A 374 6.03 -16.68 -8.79
N PRO A 375 5.83 -17.82 -8.10
CA PRO A 375 6.95 -18.67 -7.69
C PRO A 375 7.59 -19.48 -8.83
N ARG A 376 6.83 -19.84 -9.87
CA ARG A 376 7.25 -20.71 -10.98
C ARG A 376 7.82 -19.93 -12.16
N SER A 377 7.16 -18.86 -12.61
CA SER A 377 7.69 -17.99 -13.68
C SER A 377 8.78 -17.05 -13.17
N GLY A 378 8.74 -16.70 -11.87
CA GLY A 378 9.56 -15.62 -11.32
C GLY A 378 9.12 -14.23 -11.75
N HIS A 379 8.01 -14.11 -12.48
CA HIS A 379 7.37 -12.83 -12.77
C HIS A 379 6.79 -12.19 -11.50
N LEU A 380 6.39 -10.93 -11.61
CA LEU A 380 5.90 -10.09 -10.53
C LEU A 380 4.46 -9.71 -10.81
N VAL A 381 3.50 -10.15 -9.98
CA VAL A 381 2.13 -9.62 -10.03
C VAL A 381 2.07 -8.32 -9.24
N VAL A 382 1.42 -7.30 -9.82
CA VAL A 382 1.32 -5.95 -9.27
C VAL A 382 -0.13 -5.49 -9.29
N ALA A 383 -0.64 -5.00 -8.15
CA ALA A 383 -1.93 -4.31 -8.08
C ALA A 383 -1.78 -2.85 -8.56
N GLN A 384 -2.66 -2.43 -9.47
CA GLN A 384 -2.86 -1.04 -9.84
C GLN A 384 -4.15 -0.53 -9.17
N TYR A 385 -4.03 0.28 -8.13
CA TYR A 385 -5.15 0.74 -7.30
C TYR A 385 -6.15 1.64 -8.04
N LEU A 386 -5.67 2.48 -8.97
CA LEU A 386 -6.45 3.57 -9.56
C LEU A 386 -7.09 3.20 -10.90
N GLY A 387 -8.31 3.66 -11.10
CA GLY A 387 -8.99 3.65 -12.40
C GLY A 387 -8.35 4.54 -13.46
N THR A 388 -8.86 4.45 -14.67
CA THR A 388 -8.49 5.33 -15.79
C THR A 388 -9.27 6.66 -15.79
N GLY A 389 -10.39 6.75 -15.05
CA GLY A 389 -11.34 7.87 -15.13
C GLY A 389 -12.06 7.98 -16.48
N LYS A 390 -11.93 6.98 -17.36
CA LYS A 390 -12.31 7.03 -18.78
C LYS A 390 -12.60 5.64 -19.33
N GLY A 391 -13.65 5.52 -20.15
CA GLY A 391 -13.89 4.31 -20.96
C GLY A 391 -14.67 3.19 -20.28
N GLY A 392 -15.40 3.48 -19.19
CA GLY A 392 -16.40 2.56 -18.62
C GLY A 392 -15.99 1.80 -17.36
N THR A 393 -14.78 2.00 -16.83
CA THR A 393 -14.38 1.46 -15.53
C THR A 393 -13.49 2.45 -14.76
N ASP A 394 -13.98 2.96 -13.63
CA ASP A 394 -13.15 3.67 -12.63
C ASP A 394 -12.38 2.70 -11.71
N ASN A 395 -12.50 1.41 -11.98
CA ASN A 395 -11.85 0.33 -11.25
C ASN A 395 -10.37 0.22 -11.61
N GLY A 396 -9.54 -0.19 -10.64
CA GLY A 396 -8.13 -0.47 -10.84
C GLY A 396 -7.88 -1.72 -11.72
N ALA A 397 -6.67 -2.26 -11.69
CA ALA A 397 -6.27 -3.35 -12.56
C ALA A 397 -5.18 -4.24 -11.93
N LEU A 398 -4.87 -5.33 -12.64
CA LEU A 398 -3.74 -6.22 -12.35
C LEU A 398 -2.74 -6.14 -13.51
N LEU A 399 -1.46 -6.12 -13.17
CA LEU A 399 -0.34 -6.15 -14.10
C LEU A 399 0.59 -7.30 -13.71
N VAL A 400 1.21 -7.95 -14.69
CA VAL A 400 2.35 -8.86 -14.44
C VAL A 400 3.57 -8.34 -15.18
N LEU A 401 4.70 -8.20 -14.48
CA LEU A 401 5.99 -7.72 -14.98
C LEU A 401 7.06 -8.82 -14.92
N ASP A 402 8.08 -8.75 -15.76
CA ASP A 402 9.36 -9.42 -15.51
C ASP A 402 10.36 -8.49 -14.79
N LEU A 403 11.52 -9.03 -14.38
CA LEU A 403 12.56 -8.27 -13.67
C LEU A 403 13.33 -7.28 -14.56
N ASP A 404 13.04 -7.18 -15.85
CA ASP A 404 13.53 -6.07 -16.69
C ASP A 404 12.48 -4.95 -16.82
N GLY A 405 11.32 -5.14 -16.20
CA GLY A 405 10.17 -4.23 -16.25
C GLY A 405 9.32 -4.37 -17.50
N ARG A 406 9.40 -5.48 -18.25
CA ARG A 406 8.51 -5.72 -19.40
C ARG A 406 7.15 -6.22 -18.92
N VAL A 407 6.08 -5.74 -19.55
CA VAL A 407 4.72 -6.20 -19.26
C VAL A 407 4.49 -7.58 -19.87
N ARG A 408 4.19 -8.56 -19.01
CA ARG A 408 3.90 -9.97 -19.37
C ARG A 408 2.41 -10.28 -19.40
N ALA A 409 1.60 -9.52 -18.68
CA ALA A 409 0.14 -9.56 -18.74
C ALA A 409 -0.48 -8.28 -18.18
N PHE A 410 -1.71 -7.99 -18.59
CA PHE A 410 -2.55 -6.95 -18.02
C PHE A 410 -3.99 -7.43 -17.96
N TRP A 411 -4.71 -7.07 -16.89
CA TRP A 411 -6.13 -7.38 -16.73
C TRP A 411 -6.84 -6.22 -16.04
N GLN A 412 -7.75 -5.58 -16.78
CA GLN A 412 -8.62 -4.53 -16.25
C GLN A 412 -9.73 -5.16 -15.40
N TYR A 413 -9.93 -4.63 -14.20
CA TYR A 413 -11.05 -5.03 -13.36
C TYR A 413 -12.37 -4.58 -14.02
N PRO A 414 -13.33 -5.48 -14.32
CA PRO A 414 -14.54 -5.14 -15.07
C PRO A 414 -15.44 -4.19 -14.27
N GLN A 415 -16.42 -3.57 -14.94
CA GLN A 415 -17.45 -2.78 -14.25
C GLN A 415 -18.26 -3.69 -13.31
N VAL A 416 -18.42 -3.27 -12.06
CA VAL A 416 -19.07 -4.04 -11.00
C VAL A 416 -20.39 -3.39 -10.67
N ARG A 417 -21.49 -4.13 -10.84
CA ARG A 417 -22.87 -3.62 -10.67
C ARG A 417 -23.81 -4.60 -9.94
N PRO A 418 -23.44 -5.10 -8.74
CA PRO A 418 -24.31 -5.93 -7.93
C PRO A 418 -25.68 -5.28 -7.72
N LEU A 419 -26.76 -6.00 -8.04
CA LEU A 419 -28.14 -5.50 -7.93
C LEU A 419 -28.38 -4.16 -8.66
N GLY A 420 -27.55 -3.86 -9.68
CA GLY A 420 -27.59 -2.58 -10.41
C GLY A 420 -26.84 -1.42 -9.73
N VAL A 421 -26.31 -1.58 -8.52
CA VAL A 421 -25.53 -0.56 -7.81
C VAL A 421 -24.09 -0.58 -8.30
N GLU A 422 -23.65 0.51 -8.92
CA GLU A 422 -22.27 0.62 -9.41
C GLU A 422 -21.26 0.82 -8.29
N LEU A 423 -20.19 0.02 -8.34
CA LEU A 423 -19.09 0.05 -7.38
C LEU A 423 -17.76 0.34 -8.06
N VAL A 424 -16.96 1.17 -7.41
CA VAL A 424 -15.55 1.42 -7.71
C VAL A 424 -14.71 0.41 -6.94
N VAL A 425 -13.91 -0.38 -7.64
CA VAL A 425 -13.08 -1.46 -7.07
C VAL A 425 -11.60 -1.18 -7.31
N ASN A 426 -10.85 -1.06 -6.21
CA ASN A 426 -9.45 -0.69 -6.21
C ASN A 426 -8.60 -1.84 -5.64
N PRO A 427 -7.87 -2.60 -6.48
CA PRO A 427 -6.88 -3.58 -6.08
C PRO A 427 -5.86 -2.97 -5.09
N ARG A 428 -5.82 -3.42 -3.84
CA ARG A 428 -4.92 -2.88 -2.81
C ARG A 428 -3.73 -3.77 -2.53
N GLU A 429 -3.96 -5.07 -2.33
CA GLU A 429 -2.94 -5.99 -1.79
C GLU A 429 -2.96 -7.32 -2.54
N VAL A 430 -1.79 -7.79 -2.97
CA VAL A 430 -1.61 -9.08 -3.65
C VAL A 430 -0.78 -10.04 -2.80
N ALA A 431 -1.18 -11.30 -2.76
CA ALA A 431 -0.39 -12.39 -2.18
C ALA A 431 -0.34 -13.57 -3.15
N ALA A 432 0.85 -14.11 -3.39
CA ALA A 432 1.06 -15.23 -4.31
C ALA A 432 1.12 -16.58 -3.57
N ASP A 433 0.49 -17.61 -4.14
CA ASP A 433 0.47 -18.97 -3.60
C ASP A 433 1.80 -19.68 -3.92
N PRO A 434 2.64 -20.04 -2.93
CA PRO A 434 3.92 -20.69 -3.16
C PRO A 434 3.76 -22.11 -3.76
N THR A 435 2.58 -22.72 -3.65
CA THR A 435 2.24 -24.03 -4.21
C THR A 435 1.59 -23.98 -5.59
N SER A 436 1.66 -22.81 -6.24
CA SER A 436 1.32 -22.62 -7.66
C SER A 436 1.97 -23.67 -8.57
N GLU A 437 1.32 -23.98 -9.69
CA GLU A 437 1.86 -24.87 -10.72
C GLU A 437 2.32 -24.06 -11.95
N PRO A 438 3.21 -24.60 -12.81
CA PRO A 438 3.52 -23.98 -14.09
C PRO A 438 2.25 -23.74 -14.92
N ASP A 439 2.10 -22.53 -15.47
CA ASP A 439 0.89 -22.05 -16.15
C ASP A 439 -0.42 -22.13 -15.32
N ASP A 440 -0.32 -22.28 -14.01
CA ASP A 440 -1.42 -22.04 -13.09
C ASP A 440 -0.92 -21.39 -11.80
N GLU A 441 -0.32 -20.21 -11.96
CA GLU A 441 0.22 -19.43 -10.84
C GLU A 441 -0.90 -18.68 -10.12
N ARG A 442 -1.21 -19.16 -8.92
CA ARG A 442 -2.32 -18.67 -8.10
C ARG A 442 -1.89 -17.49 -7.25
N PHE A 443 -2.78 -16.52 -7.13
CA PHE A 443 -2.63 -15.40 -6.22
C PHE A 443 -4.00 -14.90 -5.79
N VAL A 444 -4.07 -14.21 -4.65
CA VAL A 444 -5.26 -13.50 -4.20
C VAL A 444 -5.05 -12.00 -4.27
N LEU A 445 -6.18 -11.31 -4.38
CA LEU A 445 -6.28 -9.86 -4.32
C LEU A 445 -7.29 -9.47 -3.23
N ILE A 446 -6.93 -8.50 -2.40
CA ILE A 446 -7.88 -7.76 -1.56
C ILE A 446 -8.11 -6.38 -2.20
N CYS A 447 -9.38 -5.97 -2.28
CA CYS A 447 -9.77 -4.69 -2.87
C CYS A 447 -10.36 -3.73 -1.83
N ASP A 448 -10.00 -2.46 -1.93
CA ASP A 448 -10.84 -1.40 -1.39
C ASP A 448 -12.03 -1.21 -2.35
N VAL A 449 -13.24 -1.03 -1.81
CA VAL A 449 -14.46 -0.88 -2.62
C VAL A 449 -15.26 0.32 -2.13
N ARG A 450 -15.79 1.12 -3.06
CA ARG A 450 -16.65 2.28 -2.77
C ARG A 450 -17.88 2.28 -3.68
N ASP A 451 -19.00 2.81 -3.19
CA ASP A 451 -20.14 3.13 -4.07
C ASP A 451 -19.95 4.48 -4.77
N THR A 452 -20.90 4.84 -5.65
CA THR A 452 -20.94 6.14 -6.35
C THR A 452 -21.14 7.35 -5.43
N ASN A 453 -21.50 7.15 -4.15
CA ASN A 453 -21.56 8.19 -3.12
C ASN A 453 -20.25 8.27 -2.31
N HIS A 454 -19.20 7.58 -2.76
CA HIS A 454 -17.90 7.41 -2.10
C HIS A 454 -17.99 6.78 -0.69
N ARG A 455 -19.05 6.00 -0.40
CA ARG A 455 -19.15 5.23 0.84
C ARG A 455 -18.35 3.94 0.71
N THR A 456 -17.47 3.69 1.67
CA THR A 456 -16.69 2.45 1.77
C THR A 456 -17.60 1.24 1.94
N GLN A 457 -17.41 0.24 1.09
CA GLN A 457 -18.06 -1.06 1.16
C GLN A 457 -17.12 -2.09 1.81
N PRO A 458 -17.63 -3.24 2.29
CA PRO A 458 -16.76 -4.31 2.81
C PRO A 458 -15.72 -4.75 1.78
N PHE A 459 -14.46 -4.84 2.20
CA PHE A 459 -13.34 -5.21 1.35
C PHE A 459 -13.42 -6.70 0.98
N PRO A 460 -13.61 -7.05 -0.30
CA PRO A 460 -13.69 -8.44 -0.71
C PRO A 460 -12.29 -9.00 -1.00
N ILE A 461 -12.20 -10.32 -0.99
CA ILE A 461 -11.06 -11.09 -1.49
C ILE A 461 -11.45 -11.85 -2.76
N GLN A 462 -10.50 -11.99 -3.70
CA GLN A 462 -10.69 -12.76 -4.92
C GLN A 462 -9.43 -13.54 -5.29
N GLU A 463 -9.57 -14.80 -5.70
CA GLU A 463 -8.47 -15.62 -6.22
C GLU A 463 -8.39 -15.53 -7.76
N PHE A 464 -7.16 -15.47 -8.27
CA PHE A 464 -6.80 -15.41 -9.69
C PHE A 464 -5.76 -16.48 -10.04
N SER A 465 -5.62 -16.75 -11.33
CA SER A 465 -4.62 -17.60 -11.95
C SER A 465 -3.87 -16.82 -13.04
N TYR A 466 -2.56 -17.00 -13.12
CA TYR A 466 -1.70 -16.51 -14.20
C TYR A 466 -1.11 -17.66 -15.02
N GLN A 467 -1.22 -17.54 -16.33
CA GLN A 467 -0.59 -18.40 -17.34
C GLN A 467 0.58 -17.65 -17.96
N ALA A 468 1.80 -18.14 -17.72
CA ALA A 468 3.04 -17.49 -18.16
C ALA A 468 3.29 -17.67 -19.66
N SER A 469 2.93 -18.83 -20.22
CA SER A 469 3.06 -19.13 -21.65
C SER A 469 2.14 -18.32 -22.55
N THR A 470 0.97 -17.89 -22.04
CA THR A 470 -0.04 -17.13 -22.81
C THR A 470 -0.17 -15.67 -22.38
N GLY A 471 0.51 -15.25 -21.30
CA GLY A 471 0.38 -13.89 -20.76
C GLY A 471 -1.02 -13.57 -20.23
N ARG A 472 -1.75 -14.57 -19.71
CA ARG A 472 -3.17 -14.45 -19.36
C ARG A 472 -3.39 -14.48 -17.85
N ILE A 473 -4.12 -13.48 -17.34
CA ILE A 473 -4.68 -13.48 -15.98
C ILE A 473 -6.16 -13.88 -16.08
N THR A 474 -6.62 -14.77 -15.20
CA THR A 474 -8.01 -15.26 -15.17
C THR A 474 -8.54 -15.31 -13.73
N PRO A 475 -9.69 -14.70 -13.40
CA PRO A 475 -10.30 -14.87 -12.09
C PRO A 475 -10.72 -16.33 -11.88
N ARG A 476 -10.51 -16.83 -10.66
CA ARG A 476 -10.84 -18.21 -10.26
C ARG A 476 -12.06 -18.24 -9.34
N SER A 477 -12.11 -17.33 -8.36
CA SER A 477 -13.33 -17.06 -7.59
C SER A 477 -14.02 -15.78 -8.08
N THR A 478 -15.30 -15.60 -7.77
CA THR A 478 -15.88 -14.25 -7.67
C THR A 478 -15.18 -13.47 -6.53
N ALA A 479 -15.37 -12.16 -6.47
CA ALA A 479 -14.99 -11.39 -5.29
C ALA A 479 -15.98 -11.67 -4.15
N VAL A 480 -15.50 -12.15 -3.02
CA VAL A 480 -16.33 -12.55 -1.87
C VAL A 480 -16.05 -11.70 -0.65
N ARG A 481 -17.07 -11.54 0.20
CA ARG A 481 -16.96 -10.87 1.51
C ARG A 481 -16.98 -11.89 2.66
N ALA A 482 -16.69 -11.43 3.87
CA ALA A 482 -16.96 -12.21 5.07
C ALA A 482 -18.47 -12.32 5.33
N VAL A 483 -18.92 -13.53 5.65
CA VAL A 483 -20.35 -13.90 5.72
C VAL A 483 -20.96 -13.61 7.08
N GLN A 484 -20.17 -13.82 8.14
CA GLN A 484 -20.72 -14.15 9.45
C GLN A 484 -21.11 -12.92 10.30
N ASP A 485 -20.50 -11.77 10.04
CA ASP A 485 -20.37 -10.69 11.04
C ASP A 485 -20.24 -9.27 10.42
N GLY A 486 -20.30 -9.15 9.08
CA GLY A 486 -20.04 -7.88 8.39
C GLY A 486 -18.59 -7.40 8.47
N SER A 487 -17.65 -8.28 8.84
CA SER A 487 -16.22 -7.99 8.79
C SER A 487 -15.70 -7.76 7.36
N ARG A 488 -14.51 -7.18 7.26
CA ARG A 488 -13.80 -6.87 6.01
C ARG A 488 -12.54 -7.71 5.92
N MET A 489 -12.16 -8.12 4.72
CA MET A 489 -10.86 -8.80 4.49
C MET A 489 -9.76 -7.74 4.47
N GLU A 490 -8.74 -7.87 5.31
CA GLU A 490 -7.76 -6.80 5.52
C GLU A 490 -6.40 -7.07 4.90
N THR A 491 -5.80 -8.22 5.20
CA THR A 491 -4.51 -8.64 4.65
C THR A 491 -4.47 -10.17 4.50
N ALA A 492 -3.73 -10.67 3.51
CA ALA A 492 -3.69 -12.09 3.16
C ALA A 492 -2.27 -12.64 3.02
N ALA A 493 -2.07 -13.88 3.44
CA ALA A 493 -0.81 -14.60 3.29
C ALA A 493 -1.06 -16.09 3.03
N PHE A 494 -0.12 -16.73 2.32
CA PHE A 494 -0.16 -18.16 2.04
C PHE A 494 0.87 -18.92 2.87
N GLY A 495 0.43 -20.03 3.47
CA GLY A 495 1.32 -21.06 4.00
C GLY A 495 2.06 -21.81 2.89
N ALA A 496 3.14 -22.51 3.26
CA ALA A 496 3.94 -23.32 2.34
C ALA A 496 3.18 -24.52 1.74
N ASP A 497 2.00 -24.85 2.28
CA ASP A 497 1.05 -25.87 1.81
C ASP A 497 -0.05 -25.30 0.88
N GLY A 498 -0.03 -23.99 0.61
CA GLY A 498 -1.07 -23.30 -0.16
C GLY A 498 -2.34 -22.99 0.66
N THR A 499 -2.33 -23.18 1.98
CA THR A 499 -3.41 -22.70 2.84
C THR A 499 -3.40 -21.16 2.86
N LEU A 500 -4.54 -20.56 2.56
CA LEU A 500 -4.74 -19.11 2.58
C LEU A 500 -5.21 -18.68 3.97
N TYR A 501 -4.46 -17.76 4.58
CA TYR A 501 -4.82 -17.06 5.81
C TYR A 501 -5.24 -15.64 5.46
N VAL A 502 -6.36 -15.18 6.03
CA VAL A 502 -6.90 -13.84 5.78
C VAL A 502 -7.25 -13.18 7.11
N ALA A 503 -6.52 -12.13 7.46
CA ALA A 503 -6.84 -11.31 8.63
C ALA A 503 -8.11 -10.51 8.32
N ARG A 504 -9.00 -10.40 9.32
CA ARG A 504 -10.30 -9.74 9.18
C ARG A 504 -10.43 -8.59 10.16
N THR A 505 -11.23 -7.61 9.78
CA THR A 505 -11.52 -6.41 10.56
C THR A 505 -13.00 -6.34 10.86
N LYS A 506 -13.37 -6.08 12.12
CA LYS A 506 -14.77 -5.88 12.53
C LYS A 506 -15.43 -4.74 11.74
N ALA A 507 -16.76 -4.71 11.71
CA ALA A 507 -17.52 -3.73 10.93
C ALA A 507 -17.15 -2.25 11.23
N ASP A 508 -16.65 -1.96 12.44
CA ASP A 508 -16.13 -0.64 12.86
C ASP A 508 -14.86 -0.19 12.13
N GLY A 509 -14.12 -1.09 11.48
CA GLY A 509 -12.88 -0.78 10.77
C GLY A 509 -11.64 -0.59 11.65
N LEU A 510 -11.74 -0.83 12.97
CA LEU A 510 -10.69 -0.49 13.93
C LEU A 510 -10.16 -1.68 14.73
N ARG A 511 -10.92 -2.78 14.86
CA ARG A 511 -10.57 -3.95 15.68
C ARG A 511 -10.44 -5.22 14.85
N ALA A 512 -9.52 -6.10 15.27
CA ALA A 512 -9.37 -7.43 14.68
C ALA A 512 -10.64 -8.28 14.83
N ASP A 513 -10.89 -9.11 13.83
CA ASP A 513 -11.80 -10.25 13.88
C ASP A 513 -11.02 -11.56 13.64
N LYS A 514 -11.65 -12.71 13.91
CA LYS A 514 -10.99 -14.02 13.88
C LYS A 514 -10.35 -14.26 12.52
N LEU A 515 -9.10 -14.72 12.50
CA LEU A 515 -8.37 -15.11 11.30
C LEU A 515 -9.18 -16.14 10.51
N ALA A 516 -9.50 -15.81 9.26
CA ALA A 516 -10.17 -16.72 8.35
C ALA A 516 -9.14 -17.60 7.65
N VAL A 517 -9.41 -18.91 7.59
CA VAL A 517 -8.53 -19.89 6.96
C VAL A 517 -9.27 -20.63 5.85
N TYR A 518 -8.67 -20.65 4.66
CA TYR A 518 -9.14 -21.37 3.49
C TYR A 518 -8.02 -22.35 3.06
N PRO A 519 -8.02 -23.60 3.58
CA PRO A 519 -7.02 -24.60 3.22
C PRO A 519 -7.18 -25.06 1.77
N ARG A 520 -6.08 -25.48 1.16
CA ARG A 520 -6.12 -26.11 -0.16
C ARG A 520 -6.58 -27.57 0.00
N ILE A 521 -7.72 -27.91 -0.60
CA ILE A 521 -8.31 -29.26 -0.55
C ILE A 521 -8.32 -29.83 -1.97
N GLY A 522 -7.37 -30.73 -2.25
CA GLY A 522 -7.07 -31.14 -3.62
C GLY A 522 -6.39 -30.00 -4.36
N ARG A 523 -6.93 -29.56 -5.51
CA ARG A 523 -6.34 -28.46 -6.31
C ARG A 523 -6.80 -27.07 -5.91
N GLU A 524 -7.94 -26.95 -5.24
CA GLU A 524 -8.68 -25.70 -5.02
C GLU A 524 -8.85 -25.39 -3.53
N ARG A 525 -9.02 -24.10 -3.21
CA ARG A 525 -9.48 -23.64 -1.89
C ARG A 525 -11.00 -23.53 -1.86
N GLY A 526 -11.58 -23.49 -0.66
CA GLY A 526 -12.99 -23.17 -0.44
C GLY A 526 -13.44 -21.85 -1.09
N LEU A 527 -12.52 -20.89 -1.19
CA LEU A 527 -12.69 -19.62 -1.91
C LEU A 527 -13.09 -19.80 -3.39
N VAL A 528 -12.49 -20.77 -4.08
CA VAL A 528 -12.78 -21.06 -5.50
C VAL A 528 -13.92 -22.07 -5.64
N SER A 529 -13.91 -23.15 -4.84
CA SER A 529 -14.87 -24.26 -5.03
C SER A 529 -16.31 -23.89 -4.65
N ARG A 530 -16.53 -23.02 -3.66
CA ARG A 530 -17.88 -22.57 -3.25
C ARG A 530 -18.41 -21.39 -4.08
N THR A 531 -17.51 -20.57 -4.62
CA THR A 531 -17.87 -19.33 -5.35
C THR A 531 -16.96 -19.10 -6.57
N PRO A 532 -16.98 -19.98 -7.58
CA PRO A 532 -16.15 -19.85 -8.77
C PRO A 532 -16.53 -18.61 -9.61
N ALA A 533 -15.56 -18.05 -10.33
CA ALA A 533 -15.81 -17.02 -11.33
C ALA A 533 -16.44 -17.65 -12.59
N THR A 534 -17.75 -17.53 -12.73
CA THR A 534 -18.50 -18.05 -13.88
C THR A 534 -19.36 -16.96 -14.51
N GLY A 535 -19.42 -16.90 -15.84
CA GLY A 535 -20.32 -16.00 -16.57
C GLY A 535 -20.16 -14.53 -16.15
N ASN A 536 -21.29 -13.87 -15.88
CA ASN A 536 -21.38 -12.45 -15.53
C ASN A 536 -21.22 -12.19 -14.02
N TRP A 537 -20.21 -12.82 -13.40
CA TRP A 537 -19.91 -12.71 -11.97
C TRP A 537 -19.79 -11.27 -11.41
N PRO A 538 -19.35 -10.20 -12.15
CA PRO A 538 -19.30 -8.83 -11.62
C PRO A 538 -20.66 -8.20 -11.29
N VAL A 539 -21.76 -8.86 -11.70
CA VAL A 539 -23.14 -8.45 -11.45
C VAL A 539 -23.86 -9.53 -10.64
N ASP A 540 -23.78 -10.79 -11.10
CA ASP A 540 -24.66 -11.86 -10.62
C ASP A 540 -24.21 -12.49 -9.29
N SER A 541 -22.90 -12.46 -9.01
CA SER A 541 -22.29 -13.14 -7.85
C SER A 541 -21.21 -12.30 -7.16
N TRP A 542 -21.17 -11.00 -7.42
CA TRP A 542 -20.29 -10.06 -6.74
C TRP A 542 -20.61 -9.97 -5.26
N GLY A 543 -19.58 -9.95 -4.41
CA GLY A 543 -19.74 -9.81 -2.96
C GLY A 543 -20.53 -10.95 -2.34
N ARG A 544 -20.63 -12.10 -3.02
CA ARG A 544 -21.31 -13.29 -2.51
C ARG A 544 -20.62 -13.78 -1.25
N ASP A 545 -21.43 -14.29 -0.33
CA ASP A 545 -20.98 -14.90 0.91
C ASP A 545 -20.18 -16.18 0.64
N ASN A 546 -18.93 -16.24 1.12
CA ASN A 546 -18.13 -17.46 1.17
C ASN A 546 -17.50 -17.64 2.57
N PRO A 547 -18.05 -18.51 3.44
CA PRO A 547 -17.54 -18.68 4.78
C PRO A 547 -16.14 -19.28 4.73
N ALA A 548 -15.28 -18.86 5.66
CA ALA A 548 -14.01 -19.53 5.91
C ALA A 548 -14.23 -20.98 6.35
N ASP A 549 -13.32 -21.89 5.96
CA ASP A 549 -13.38 -23.29 6.40
C ASP A 549 -13.08 -23.40 7.91
N PHE A 550 -12.25 -22.48 8.44
CA PHE A 550 -12.02 -22.28 9.86
C PHE A 550 -11.97 -20.79 10.22
N LEU A 551 -12.38 -20.46 11.45
CA LEU A 551 -12.15 -19.17 12.10
C LEU A 551 -11.30 -19.40 13.36
N VAL A 552 -10.10 -18.83 13.43
CA VAL A 552 -9.19 -19.08 14.57
C VAL A 552 -9.56 -18.21 15.78
N PRO A 553 -9.98 -18.79 16.93
CA PRO A 553 -10.34 -18.02 18.11
C PRO A 553 -9.11 -17.39 18.79
N GLY A 554 -9.31 -16.23 19.42
CA GLY A 554 -8.26 -15.50 20.16
C GLY A 554 -7.43 -14.56 19.30
N THR A 555 -7.56 -14.62 17.97
CA THR A 555 -6.99 -13.64 17.02
C THR A 555 -7.88 -12.41 16.82
N ASP A 556 -9.07 -12.41 17.42
CA ASP A 556 -10.07 -11.33 17.44
C ASP A 556 -9.86 -10.31 18.57
N ARG A 557 -8.63 -10.28 19.12
CA ARG A 557 -8.15 -9.38 20.17
C ARG A 557 -7.33 -8.25 19.54
N GLY A 558 -7.40 -7.06 20.13
CA GLY A 558 -6.62 -5.91 19.69
C GLY A 558 -7.18 -5.18 18.45
N GLY A 559 -6.32 -4.37 17.85
CA GLY A 559 -6.62 -3.46 16.76
C GLY A 559 -6.57 -4.11 15.37
N LEU A 560 -6.90 -3.30 14.36
CA LEU A 560 -6.80 -3.60 12.94
C LEU A 560 -5.47 -4.30 12.57
N VAL A 561 -5.52 -5.53 12.05
CA VAL A 561 -4.29 -6.25 11.64
C VAL A 561 -3.79 -5.72 10.29
N ARG A 562 -2.64 -5.04 10.28
CA ARG A 562 -1.97 -4.56 9.05
C ARG A 562 -0.67 -5.31 8.73
N SER A 563 -0.31 -6.31 9.54
CA SER A 563 0.77 -7.23 9.26
C SER A 563 0.29 -8.66 9.44
N LEU A 564 0.33 -9.44 8.36
CA LEU A 564 0.10 -10.88 8.35
C LEU A 564 1.27 -11.52 7.61
N THR A 565 2.06 -12.33 8.30
CA THR A 565 3.22 -13.02 7.72
C THR A 565 3.24 -14.48 8.18
N ILE A 566 3.93 -15.35 7.45
CA ILE A 566 4.14 -16.75 7.82
C ILE A 566 5.63 -16.91 8.16
N ASP A 567 5.94 -17.53 9.29
CA ASP A 567 7.28 -18.05 9.56
C ASP A 567 7.51 -19.29 8.67
N PRO A 568 8.39 -19.23 7.65
CA PRO A 568 8.57 -20.33 6.72
C PRO A 568 9.25 -21.56 7.36
N VAL A 569 9.84 -21.43 8.55
CA VAL A 569 10.49 -22.54 9.27
C VAL A 569 9.48 -23.39 10.05
N THR A 570 8.52 -22.74 10.72
CA THR A 570 7.56 -23.42 11.61
C THR A 570 6.14 -23.50 11.04
N GLY A 571 5.85 -22.75 9.97
CA GLY A 571 4.49 -22.57 9.46
C GLY A 571 3.59 -21.69 10.35
N ALA A 572 4.12 -21.09 11.41
CA ALA A 572 3.35 -20.21 12.29
C ALA A 572 2.87 -18.95 11.55
N VAL A 573 1.61 -18.58 11.78
CA VAL A 573 1.01 -17.34 11.30
C VAL A 573 1.28 -16.25 12.32
N LEU A 574 1.83 -15.13 11.87
CA LEU A 574 2.23 -13.99 12.69
C LEU A 574 1.36 -12.77 12.34
N LEU A 575 0.63 -12.27 13.32
CA LEU A 575 -0.34 -11.17 13.21
C LEU A 575 0.19 -9.95 13.96
N GLY A 576 0.23 -8.78 13.32
CA GLY A 576 0.53 -7.49 13.96
C GLY A 576 -0.64 -6.52 13.83
N GLY A 577 -1.24 -6.17 14.97
CA GLY A 577 -2.30 -5.16 15.10
C GLY A 577 -1.74 -3.73 15.10
N LEU A 578 -2.53 -2.79 14.58
CA LEU A 578 -2.20 -1.36 14.57
C LEU A 578 -1.97 -0.77 15.96
N ASP A 579 -2.54 -1.39 16.99
CA ASP A 579 -2.42 -1.02 18.40
C ASP A 579 -1.12 -1.52 19.05
N GLY A 580 -0.30 -2.32 18.35
CA GLY A 580 0.92 -2.90 18.90
C GLY A 580 0.80 -4.32 19.41
N LEU A 581 -0.39 -4.94 19.31
CA LEU A 581 -0.57 -6.32 19.73
C LEU A 581 -0.07 -7.29 18.65
N VAL A 582 0.92 -8.12 18.98
CA VAL A 582 1.43 -9.18 18.10
C VAL A 582 0.95 -10.53 18.59
N THR A 583 0.29 -11.31 17.72
CA THR A 583 -0.26 -12.64 18.04
C THR A 583 0.32 -13.68 17.10
N ALA A 584 0.72 -14.83 17.63
CA ALA A 584 1.15 -15.98 16.84
C ALA A 584 0.09 -17.10 16.87
N VAL A 585 -0.12 -17.76 15.74
CA VAL A 585 -0.97 -18.96 15.61
C VAL A 585 -0.13 -20.09 15.05
N ARG A 586 -0.14 -21.24 15.72
CA ARG A 586 0.42 -22.49 15.21
C ARG A 586 -0.68 -23.33 14.55
N PRO A 587 -0.72 -23.43 13.21
CA PRO A 587 -1.54 -24.42 12.52
C PRO A 587 -0.91 -25.81 12.66
N ALA A 588 -1.75 -26.84 12.72
CA ALA A 588 -1.32 -28.25 12.68
C ALA A 588 -2.33 -29.10 11.91
N GLY A 589 -1.88 -30.17 11.25
CA GLY A 589 -2.70 -30.95 10.33
C GLY A 589 -2.77 -30.32 8.93
N SER A 590 -3.74 -30.75 8.11
CA SER A 590 -3.91 -30.23 6.74
C SER A 590 -5.36 -30.36 6.25
N GLY A 591 -5.72 -29.58 5.23
CA GLY A 591 -7.03 -29.63 4.59
C GLY A 591 -8.19 -29.44 5.58
N SER A 592 -9.18 -30.32 5.52
CA SER A 592 -10.35 -30.30 6.43
C SER A 592 -10.08 -30.84 7.85
N ARG A 593 -8.83 -31.16 8.18
CA ARG A 593 -8.37 -31.68 9.48
C ARG A 593 -7.36 -30.76 10.16
N MET A 594 -7.30 -29.48 9.78
CA MET A 594 -6.46 -28.52 10.47
C MET A 594 -6.98 -28.20 11.86
N THR A 595 -6.06 -27.88 12.76
CA THR A 595 -6.28 -27.41 14.13
C THR A 595 -5.37 -26.20 14.37
N PHE A 596 -5.75 -25.34 15.32
CA PHE A 596 -5.04 -24.08 15.55
C PHE A 596 -4.82 -23.84 17.04
N ARG A 597 -3.57 -23.53 17.40
CA ARG A 597 -3.18 -23.07 18.74
C ARG A 597 -2.78 -21.60 18.65
N THR A 598 -3.61 -20.71 19.19
CA THR A 598 -3.27 -19.30 19.35
C THR A 598 -2.38 -19.14 20.58
N LEU A 599 -1.20 -18.55 20.43
CA LEU A 599 -0.27 -18.28 21.53
C LEU A 599 -0.65 -16.99 22.27
N ASP A 600 -0.04 -16.75 23.43
CA ASP A 600 -0.21 -15.50 24.17
C ASP A 600 0.15 -14.29 23.28
N PRO A 601 -0.70 -13.26 23.24
CA PRO A 601 -0.40 -12.06 22.48
C PRO A 601 0.61 -11.18 23.24
N VAL A 602 1.54 -10.59 22.50
CA VAL A 602 2.62 -9.73 22.98
C VAL A 602 2.30 -8.27 22.67
N ASP A 603 2.22 -7.44 23.70
CA ASP A 603 2.17 -5.98 23.55
C ASP A 603 3.60 -5.45 23.35
N VAL A 604 3.82 -4.72 22.25
CA VAL A 604 5.13 -4.16 21.91
C VAL A 604 5.40 -2.76 22.50
N GLY A 605 4.46 -2.21 23.29
CA GLY A 605 4.64 -0.98 24.07
C GLY A 605 4.61 0.31 23.24
N LEU A 606 3.74 0.38 22.22
CA LEU A 606 3.63 1.56 21.35
C LEU A 606 3.18 2.83 22.11
N ASP A 607 2.36 2.66 23.14
CA ASP A 607 1.89 3.71 24.05
C ASP A 607 3.02 4.38 24.86
N ARG A 608 4.17 3.70 25.00
CA ARG A 608 5.36 4.19 25.70
C ARG A 608 6.35 4.92 24.80
N LEU A 609 6.19 4.89 23.47
CA LEU A 609 7.05 5.63 22.54
C LEU A 609 6.85 7.16 22.67
N ARG A 610 7.63 7.97 21.93
CA ARG A 610 7.48 9.43 21.99
C ARG A 610 6.30 9.91 21.13
N GLY A 611 5.46 10.78 21.69
CA GLY A 611 4.33 11.43 21.00
C GLY A 611 3.00 10.67 20.81
N PRO A 612 2.70 9.49 21.40
CA PRO A 612 1.47 8.74 21.11
C PRO A 612 0.19 9.42 21.63
N SER A 613 0.30 10.45 22.48
CA SER A 613 -0.85 11.23 22.97
C SER A 613 -1.33 12.32 22.01
N THR A 614 -0.52 12.71 21.01
CA THR A 614 -0.85 13.75 20.02
C THR A 614 -0.72 13.28 18.57
N ARG A 615 -0.15 12.09 18.36
CA ARG A 615 0.09 11.49 17.06
C ARG A 615 -0.30 10.03 17.08
N TYR A 616 -0.75 9.53 15.95
CA TYR A 616 -0.90 8.10 15.77
C TYR A 616 0.47 7.43 15.75
N VAL A 617 0.60 6.28 16.41
CA VAL A 617 1.76 5.39 16.33
C VAL A 617 1.22 3.98 16.12
N GLY A 618 1.72 3.26 15.11
CA GLY A 618 1.18 1.94 14.78
C GLY A 618 2.12 1.03 14.00
N LEU A 619 1.85 -0.28 14.10
CA LEU A 619 2.56 -1.30 13.34
C LEU A 619 2.16 -1.29 11.87
N ARG A 620 3.08 -1.71 11.01
CA ARG A 620 2.83 -1.89 9.58
C ARG A 620 3.37 -3.24 9.08
N ARG A 621 3.15 -3.54 7.80
CA ARG A 621 3.41 -4.87 7.21
C ARG A 621 4.87 -5.27 7.37
N GLY A 622 5.10 -6.31 8.16
CA GLY A 622 6.42 -6.82 8.49
C GLY A 622 6.96 -7.83 7.49
N ALA A 623 8.14 -8.37 7.80
CA ALA A 623 8.72 -9.52 7.12
C ALA A 623 9.56 -10.37 8.08
N VAL A 624 9.67 -11.66 7.79
CA VAL A 624 10.41 -12.64 8.61
C VAL A 624 11.82 -12.85 8.04
N ASP A 625 12.84 -12.59 8.86
CA ASP A 625 14.17 -13.17 8.68
C ASP A 625 14.15 -14.61 9.21
N ALA A 626 13.98 -15.56 8.30
CA ALA A 626 13.92 -16.98 8.64
C ALA A 626 15.26 -17.52 9.19
N GLN A 627 16.39 -16.96 8.74
CA GLN A 627 17.73 -17.41 9.13
C GLN A 627 18.13 -16.89 10.52
N ARG A 628 17.78 -15.63 10.83
CA ARG A 628 18.05 -14.98 12.13
C ARG A 628 16.85 -15.06 13.07
N ARG A 629 15.85 -15.90 12.74
CA ARG A 629 14.65 -16.16 13.55
C ARG A 629 14.02 -14.87 14.09
N THR A 630 13.86 -13.86 13.23
CA THR A 630 13.39 -12.53 13.63
C THR A 630 12.23 -12.06 12.76
N LEU A 631 11.12 -11.65 13.37
CA LEU A 631 10.07 -10.88 12.71
C LEU A 631 10.41 -9.39 12.81
N TRP A 632 10.55 -8.74 11.67
CA TRP A 632 10.77 -7.31 11.54
C TRP A 632 9.43 -6.60 11.29
N LEU A 633 9.09 -5.60 12.11
CA LEU A 633 7.86 -4.81 11.99
C LEU A 633 8.20 -3.31 11.99
N PRO A 634 7.98 -2.57 10.90
CA PRO A 634 8.10 -1.12 10.93
C PRO A 634 6.98 -0.50 11.76
N VAL A 635 7.34 0.49 12.57
CA VAL A 635 6.42 1.30 13.37
C VAL A 635 6.44 2.71 12.82
N ASN A 636 5.28 3.22 12.42
CA ASN A 636 5.15 4.57 11.90
C ASN A 636 4.42 5.49 12.87
N GLN A 637 4.95 6.70 13.03
CA GLN A 637 4.21 7.82 13.61
C GLN A 637 3.52 8.57 12.46
N MET A 638 2.35 9.16 12.72
CA MET A 638 1.55 9.88 11.73
C MET A 638 0.84 11.09 12.32
N VAL A 639 0.45 12.02 11.46
CA VAL A 639 -0.07 13.33 11.84
C VAL A 639 -1.59 13.27 12.01
N LEU A 640 -2.08 13.42 13.25
CA LEU A 640 -3.52 13.47 13.60
C LEU A 640 -3.95 14.81 14.21
N ASP A 641 -3.02 15.70 14.50
CA ASP A 641 -3.15 16.89 15.36
C ASP A 641 -3.88 18.09 14.70
N GLY A 642 -4.79 17.82 13.77
CA GLY A 642 -5.64 18.83 13.14
C GLY A 642 -4.90 19.84 12.24
N ILE A 643 -3.59 19.65 12.00
CA ILE A 643 -2.84 20.45 11.03
C ILE A 643 -3.53 20.32 9.67
N ARG A 644 -3.81 21.44 9.03
CA ARG A 644 -4.44 21.44 7.71
C ARG A 644 -3.43 20.96 6.68
N TRP A 645 -3.74 19.90 5.94
CA TRP A 645 -2.98 19.54 4.74
C TRP A 645 -3.10 20.70 3.72
N PRO A 646 -2.02 21.12 3.04
CA PRO A 646 -0.67 20.56 3.02
C PRO A 646 0.14 20.79 4.32
N TYR A 647 0.80 19.75 4.83
CA TYR A 647 1.63 19.86 6.04
C TYR A 647 2.95 20.60 5.76
N PRO A 648 3.48 21.38 6.72
CA PRO A 648 4.86 21.83 6.65
C PRO A 648 5.82 20.63 6.67
N PRO A 649 6.96 20.66 5.96
CA PRO A 649 7.87 19.51 5.89
C PRO A 649 8.77 19.39 7.13
N PHE A 650 8.29 18.67 8.16
CA PHE A 650 9.06 18.25 9.36
C PHE A 650 9.36 16.74 9.36
N LYS A 651 10.21 16.27 10.29
CA LYS A 651 10.48 14.84 10.52
C LYS A 651 9.57 14.27 11.61
N LEU A 652 9.16 13.01 11.43
CA LEU A 652 8.49 12.21 12.45
C LEU A 652 9.47 11.23 13.11
N ASP A 653 9.18 10.86 14.35
CA ASP A 653 9.84 9.71 15.00
C ASP A 653 9.30 8.41 14.40
N GLN A 654 10.16 7.42 14.21
CA GLN A 654 9.84 6.17 13.52
C GLN A 654 10.72 5.07 14.08
N TRP A 655 10.25 3.84 14.06
CA TRP A 655 10.96 2.73 14.68
C TRP A 655 10.85 1.46 13.84
N LEU A 656 11.68 0.48 14.17
CA LEU A 656 11.59 -0.89 13.67
C LEU A 656 11.67 -1.84 14.86
N LEU A 657 10.72 -2.75 14.97
CA LEU A 657 10.76 -3.84 15.94
C LEU A 657 11.50 -5.02 15.34
N GLY A 658 12.40 -5.63 16.12
CA GLY A 658 12.87 -7.00 15.92
C GLY A 658 12.30 -7.88 17.03
N LEU A 659 11.42 -8.82 16.66
CA LEU A 659 10.86 -9.85 17.54
C LEU A 659 11.56 -11.17 17.30
N ASN A 660 12.20 -11.71 18.33
CA ASN A 660 12.83 -13.03 18.27
C ASN A 660 11.73 -14.12 18.25
N LEU A 661 11.69 -14.88 17.16
CA LEU A 661 10.71 -15.92 16.88
C LEU A 661 10.92 -17.19 17.68
N ASP A 662 12.12 -17.46 18.17
CA ASP A 662 12.35 -18.63 19.02
C ASP A 662 11.66 -18.39 20.37
N PHE A 663 11.89 -17.23 21.00
CA PHE A 663 11.14 -16.84 22.21
C PHE A 663 9.63 -16.67 21.97
N LEU A 664 9.21 -16.03 20.88
CA LEU A 664 7.78 -15.79 20.60
C LEU A 664 7.01 -17.11 20.37
N LEU A 665 7.67 -18.11 19.80
CA LEU A 665 7.04 -19.38 19.48
C LEU A 665 7.30 -20.46 20.53
N GLU A 666 8.23 -20.34 21.46
CA GLU A 666 8.42 -21.36 22.52
C GLU A 666 7.20 -21.58 23.44
N GLY A 667 6.23 -20.65 23.43
CA GLY A 667 4.96 -20.71 24.19
C GLY A 667 4.03 -21.88 23.89
#